data_AF-A0A932CS12-F1
#
_entry.id   AF-A0A932CS12-F1
#
_cell.length_a   1.000
_cell.length_b   1.000
_cell.length_c   1.000
_cell.angle_alpha   90.00
_cell.angle_beta   90.00
_cell.angle_gamma   90.00
#
_symmetry.space_group_name_H-M   'P 1'
#
loop_
_entity.id
_entity.type
_entity.pdbx_description
1 polymer ?
#
loop_
_entity_poly.entity_id
_entity_poly.type
_entity_poly.pdbx_seq_one_letter_code
_entity_poly.pdbx_strand_id
1 'polypeptide(L)'
;MRKIIAVDPQKCNGCRICEAICALRRQGECNPERSRIRVIRQEIDGAITALPLLCRQCEAPECLEACPAGALSQNPQGGTLRVDEGKCLACGLCRLACPIGAIGLDQGRGTAFACDLCEGAPQCVELCHSGCLRHVPYDAGDAQQRRSSLEEVLQAEGLTPSPALAPRPTDAPREPLRGGSILGIDLTEGKIRRVPTSRYLEPKGSSDEPPAKPTDRDPDAAGESGQAPDPRTTAHDSRTASIGGRGINLRLLYREVEPGADPLGPENALILGVGPLAGTAFPGGSRTDVVSKSPLTGLIGESSLGGYWGTELKLAGCDHLVIRGRASRPVYLFVHDREVEIREAGTLWGKDCYETQARLREELHDPRVQVLCIGPAGERLVRFASLHTGFGNTGGRTGLGAVMGSKNLKAIAVRGTQGVPVADPAGFFQECAEAHRQVRQNHRYEELHTLGVTRDQDALVRYRPGEAEEEPWEEIAQVSEEAFLQEHLYRKESCAGCPVACMESYRIAGVGNGVISCGPYIDFTCGPGNADMRLFWEAYLYCQKNGLDSRTCGGLLSSLVRLYQDEVISQKEVDGLRLVRGSREAILGVLDKIVRREGIGEILAKGVAATLRHFGQGTEDYFIHTKGSLHQAGISPMVKGFALSSSVSPTGDGIKGSSGIEWGAIFLSATGVEEAEAAQIRQELETAAEALTGTRQAADPTASEGKAALVYHAENESATADLTGVCTWLTSFLSMPIDPATLARAISVGTDRPIDAAGLLAEAERVHQLERAFNTREGLTRRDDTLPGIFLGKGGPRGKARKALLTKEELEQMKDEYYARRGWDLEAGIPTRATLERLGLREVADDLEQRGKLGTARISIESLPIDKVPEPPPPTPLRSGEEK
;
A
#
# COMPACT_ATOMS: atom_id res chain seq x y z
N MET A 1 -1.27 -2.88 -44.45
CA MET A 1 -0.41 -1.71 -44.14
C MET A 1 0.43 -2.07 -42.92
N ARG A 2 1.75 -1.88 -42.99
CA ARG A 2 2.67 -2.15 -41.87
C ARG A 2 2.29 -1.26 -40.67
N LYS A 3 2.28 -1.82 -39.46
CA LYS A 3 1.97 -1.10 -38.22
C LYS A 3 3.06 -1.30 -37.17
N ILE A 4 3.15 -0.36 -36.24
CA ILE A 4 4.05 -0.38 -35.09
C ILE A 4 3.34 0.10 -33.84
N ILE A 5 3.94 -0.15 -32.68
CA ILE A 5 3.56 0.52 -31.44
C ILE A 5 4.47 1.75 -31.29
N ALA A 6 3.89 2.93 -31.45
CA ALA A 6 4.56 4.20 -31.15
C ALA A 6 4.55 4.42 -29.63
N VAL A 7 5.66 4.95 -29.11
CA VAL A 7 5.87 5.23 -27.70
C VAL A 7 6.03 6.73 -27.50
N ASP A 8 5.20 7.31 -26.65
CA ASP A 8 5.32 8.67 -26.15
C ASP A 8 5.87 8.63 -24.71
N PRO A 9 7.19 8.78 -24.51
CA PRO A 9 7.82 8.62 -23.19
C PRO A 9 7.36 9.67 -22.17
N GLN A 10 6.96 10.87 -22.63
CA GLN A 10 6.46 11.93 -21.76
C GLN A 10 5.15 11.55 -21.06
N LYS A 11 4.37 10.63 -21.64
CA LYS A 11 3.12 10.12 -21.08
C LYS A 11 3.28 8.84 -20.26
N CYS A 12 4.46 8.23 -20.21
CA CYS A 12 4.64 7.02 -19.42
C CYS A 12 4.70 7.37 -17.93
N ASN A 13 3.81 6.86 -17.10
CA ASN A 13 3.86 7.04 -15.63
C ASN A 13 4.56 5.87 -14.90
N GLY A 14 5.18 4.97 -15.68
CA GLY A 14 5.94 3.85 -15.15
C GLY A 14 5.13 2.67 -14.61
N CYS A 15 3.79 2.61 -14.73
CA CYS A 15 2.95 1.60 -14.06
C CYS A 15 3.27 0.11 -14.34
N ARG A 16 4.03 -0.22 -15.39
CA ARG A 16 4.41 -1.60 -15.80
C ARG A 16 3.23 -2.54 -16.14
N ILE A 17 2.00 -2.04 -16.28
CA ILE A 17 0.84 -2.85 -16.73
C ILE A 17 1.15 -3.53 -18.07
N CYS A 18 1.80 -2.81 -18.99
CA CYS A 18 2.19 -3.35 -20.29
C CYS A 18 3.16 -4.54 -20.18
N GLU A 19 4.07 -4.54 -19.20
CA GLU A 19 5.00 -5.64 -18.98
C GLU A 19 4.26 -6.88 -18.51
N ALA A 20 3.44 -6.74 -17.46
CA ALA A 20 2.70 -7.82 -16.81
C ALA A 20 1.70 -8.47 -17.78
N ILE A 21 0.91 -7.67 -18.50
CA ILE A 21 -0.08 -8.17 -19.47
C ILE A 21 0.57 -8.88 -20.65
N CYS A 22 1.67 -8.34 -21.18
CA CYS A 22 2.36 -8.96 -22.29
C CYS A 22 2.94 -10.32 -21.89
N ALA A 23 3.53 -10.42 -20.70
CA ALA A 23 4.04 -11.68 -20.16
C ALA A 23 2.90 -12.67 -19.89
N LEU A 24 1.83 -12.24 -19.22
CA LEU A 24 0.67 -13.09 -18.91
C LEU A 24 0.09 -13.70 -20.19
N ARG A 25 -0.12 -12.87 -21.22
CA ARG A 25 -0.72 -13.32 -22.47
C ARG A 25 0.19 -14.24 -23.30
N ARG A 26 1.51 -14.06 -23.23
CA ARG A 26 2.46 -14.80 -24.09
C ARG A 26 3.14 -15.97 -23.40
N GLN A 27 3.24 -15.95 -22.07
CA GLN A 27 3.99 -16.93 -21.28
C GLN A 27 3.12 -17.67 -20.27
N GLY A 28 1.91 -17.18 -19.98
CA GLY A 28 1.03 -17.77 -18.97
C GLY A 28 1.37 -17.36 -17.53
N GLU A 29 2.26 -16.37 -17.34
CA GLU A 29 2.70 -15.90 -16.03
C GLU A 29 2.96 -14.39 -16.06
N CYS A 30 2.85 -13.73 -14.91
CA CYS A 30 3.22 -12.32 -14.79
C CYS A 30 4.73 -12.21 -14.54
N ASN A 31 5.52 -12.17 -15.61
CA ASN A 31 6.99 -12.05 -15.53
C ASN A 31 7.52 -10.91 -16.42
N PRO A 32 7.87 -9.75 -15.83
CA PRO A 32 8.47 -8.64 -16.56
C PRO A 32 9.74 -8.98 -17.36
N GLU A 33 10.55 -9.95 -16.91
CA GLU A 33 11.77 -10.35 -17.61
C GLU A 33 11.49 -11.15 -18.89
N ARG A 34 10.29 -11.71 -19.02
CA ARG A 34 9.83 -12.44 -20.22
C ARG A 34 8.84 -11.65 -21.06
N SER A 35 8.66 -10.37 -20.72
CA SER A 35 7.79 -9.46 -21.45
C SER A 35 8.46 -8.96 -22.72
N ARG A 36 7.70 -8.84 -23.82
CA ARG A 36 8.19 -8.31 -25.11
C ARG A 36 8.24 -6.78 -25.14
N ILE A 37 7.84 -6.12 -24.06
CA ILE A 37 7.96 -4.70 -23.79
C ILE A 37 8.59 -4.54 -22.40
N ARG A 38 9.50 -3.57 -22.26
CA ARG A 38 10.26 -3.35 -21.03
C ARG A 38 10.22 -1.87 -20.66
N VAL A 39 9.74 -1.54 -19.48
CA VAL A 39 9.75 -0.18 -18.96
C VAL A 39 11.03 0.02 -18.17
N ILE A 40 11.92 0.85 -18.69
CA ILE A 40 13.07 1.35 -17.95
C ILE A 40 12.55 2.46 -17.05
N ARG A 41 12.83 2.38 -15.74
CA ARG A 41 12.56 3.46 -14.79
C ARG A 41 13.90 3.95 -14.27
N GLN A 42 14.12 5.25 -14.31
CA GLN A 42 15.32 5.87 -13.76
C GLN A 42 14.90 6.92 -12.73
N GLU A 43 15.47 6.79 -11.54
CA GLU A 43 15.24 7.67 -10.41
C GLU A 43 16.42 8.66 -10.32
N ILE A 44 16.19 9.94 -10.61
CA ILE A 44 17.22 10.99 -10.63
C ILE A 44 16.71 12.17 -9.78
N ASP A 45 17.50 12.54 -8.77
CA ASP A 45 17.30 13.75 -7.95
C ASP A 45 15.86 13.95 -7.43
N GLY A 46 15.18 12.89 -6.99
CA GLY A 46 13.82 12.99 -6.45
C GLY A 46 12.70 12.94 -7.50
N ALA A 47 13.03 12.72 -8.77
CA ALA A 47 12.06 12.51 -9.85
C ALA A 47 12.30 11.16 -10.53
N ILE A 48 11.26 10.59 -11.14
CA ILE A 48 11.34 9.31 -11.86
C ILE A 48 11.05 9.57 -13.33
N THR A 49 11.82 8.99 -14.23
CA THR A 49 11.49 8.95 -15.66
C THR A 49 11.33 7.52 -16.11
N ALA A 50 10.24 7.24 -16.83
CA ALA A 50 9.92 5.92 -17.36
C ALA A 50 9.94 5.91 -18.90
N LEU A 51 10.63 4.93 -19.49
CA LEU A 51 10.76 4.73 -20.93
C LEU A 51 10.39 3.28 -21.31
N PRO A 52 9.28 3.06 -22.02
CA PRO A 52 8.97 1.76 -22.61
C PRO A 52 9.85 1.46 -23.83
N LEU A 53 10.43 0.27 -23.85
CA LEU A 53 11.23 -0.28 -24.94
C LEU A 53 10.59 -1.56 -25.48
N LEU A 54 10.46 -1.66 -26.81
CA LEU A 54 9.94 -2.83 -27.50
C LEU A 54 10.38 -2.84 -28.97
N CYS A 55 10.19 -3.97 -29.65
CA CYS A 55 10.58 -4.11 -31.05
C CYS A 55 9.83 -3.11 -31.94
N ARG A 56 10.59 -2.31 -32.70
CA ARG A 56 10.08 -1.26 -33.61
C ARG A 56 9.62 -1.77 -34.97
N GLN A 57 9.75 -3.07 -35.24
CA GLN A 57 9.42 -3.67 -36.53
C GLN A 57 10.15 -2.95 -37.69
N CYS A 58 11.47 -2.80 -37.59
CA CYS A 58 12.30 -2.04 -38.55
C CYS A 58 12.18 -2.56 -39.98
N GLU A 59 12.19 -1.67 -40.97
CA GLU A 59 12.11 -2.03 -42.39
C GLU A 59 13.26 -2.89 -42.88
N ALA A 60 14.49 -2.52 -42.51
CA ALA A 60 15.69 -3.32 -42.70
C ALA A 60 16.21 -3.75 -41.31
N PRO A 61 15.79 -4.92 -40.79
CA PRO A 61 16.16 -5.35 -39.44
C PRO A 61 17.54 -6.01 -39.40
N GLU A 62 18.53 -5.33 -38.81
CA GLU A 62 19.89 -5.86 -38.58
C GLU A 62 19.89 -7.20 -37.82
N CYS A 63 18.88 -7.42 -36.96
CA CYS A 63 18.74 -8.65 -36.19
C CYS A 63 18.43 -9.90 -37.03
N LEU A 64 17.90 -9.75 -38.26
CA LEU A 64 17.72 -10.87 -39.20
C LEU A 64 19.06 -11.26 -39.81
N GLU A 65 19.84 -10.27 -40.27
CA GLU A 65 21.15 -10.50 -40.87
C GLU A 65 22.13 -11.12 -39.87
N ALA A 66 22.06 -10.70 -38.61
CA ALA A 66 22.88 -11.24 -37.53
C ALA A 66 22.48 -12.66 -37.08
N CYS A 67 21.38 -13.25 -37.59
CA CYS A 67 20.89 -14.56 -37.13
C CYS A 67 21.56 -15.71 -37.91
N PRO A 68 22.53 -16.44 -37.33
CA PRO A 68 23.24 -17.50 -38.06
C PRO A 68 22.36 -18.71 -38.38
N ALA A 69 21.29 -18.92 -37.61
CA ALA A 69 20.39 -20.05 -37.77
C ALA A 69 19.19 -19.76 -38.69
N GLY A 70 19.04 -18.52 -39.18
CA GLY A 70 17.86 -18.10 -39.94
C GLY A 70 16.55 -18.25 -39.15
N ALA A 71 16.60 -18.11 -37.82
CA ALA A 71 15.46 -18.25 -36.94
C ALA A 71 14.57 -17.00 -36.90
N LEU A 72 15.07 -15.83 -37.31
CA LEU A 72 14.29 -14.59 -37.39
C LEU A 72 13.79 -14.36 -38.82
N SER A 73 12.52 -13.94 -38.95
CA SER A 73 11.91 -13.57 -40.23
C SER A 73 10.89 -12.43 -40.05
N GLN A 74 10.48 -11.80 -41.15
CA GLN A 74 9.37 -10.84 -41.14
C GLN A 74 8.16 -11.39 -41.89
N ASN A 75 6.96 -11.19 -41.35
CA ASN A 75 5.72 -11.58 -42.03
C ASN A 75 5.56 -10.77 -43.34
N PRO A 76 5.36 -11.43 -44.51
CA PRO A 76 5.12 -10.76 -45.79
C PRO A 76 3.98 -9.73 -45.80
N GLN A 77 2.93 -9.92 -44.98
CA GLN A 77 1.71 -9.09 -45.02
C GLN A 77 1.83 -7.79 -44.20
N GLY A 78 2.83 -7.67 -43.34
CA GLY A 78 2.88 -6.58 -42.35
C GLY A 78 4.24 -6.27 -41.74
N GLY A 79 5.33 -6.92 -42.17
CA GLY A 79 6.69 -6.64 -41.70
C GLY A 79 6.95 -7.00 -40.24
N THR A 80 6.03 -7.71 -39.58
CA THR A 80 6.15 -8.08 -38.17
C THR A 80 7.21 -9.15 -37.99
N LEU A 81 8.12 -8.91 -37.05
CA LEU A 81 9.18 -9.82 -36.66
C LEU A 81 8.59 -11.11 -36.07
N ARG A 82 9.11 -12.26 -36.50
CA ARG A 82 8.79 -13.59 -36.00
C ARG A 82 10.08 -14.32 -35.65
N VAL A 83 10.04 -15.06 -34.55
CA VAL A 83 11.11 -15.98 -34.14
C VAL A 83 10.58 -17.40 -34.28
N ASP A 84 11.29 -18.21 -35.06
CA ASP A 84 11.10 -19.65 -35.17
C ASP A 84 11.84 -20.33 -34.01
N GLU A 85 11.09 -20.73 -32.98
CA GLU A 85 11.65 -21.35 -31.78
C GLU A 85 12.38 -22.66 -32.10
N GLY A 86 11.97 -23.40 -33.13
CA GLY A 86 12.59 -24.66 -33.52
C GLY A 86 13.95 -24.51 -34.19
N LYS A 87 14.30 -23.31 -34.65
CA LYS A 87 15.61 -22.99 -35.25
C LYS A 87 16.49 -22.14 -34.34
N CYS A 88 15.92 -21.51 -33.31
CA CYS A 88 16.65 -20.57 -32.49
C CYS A 88 17.76 -21.29 -31.69
N LEU A 89 18.97 -20.74 -31.71
CA LEU A 89 20.11 -21.25 -30.94
C LEU A 89 20.29 -20.53 -29.59
N ALA A 90 19.42 -19.56 -29.26
CA ALA A 90 19.59 -18.65 -28.12
C ALA A 90 20.97 -17.95 -28.00
N CYS A 91 21.73 -17.84 -29.08
CA CYS A 91 23.11 -17.31 -29.07
C CYS A 91 23.21 -15.80 -28.75
N GLY A 92 22.11 -15.06 -28.83
CA GLY A 92 22.06 -13.64 -28.47
C GLY A 92 22.62 -12.64 -29.50
N LEU A 93 23.15 -13.08 -30.64
CA LEU A 93 23.67 -12.19 -31.68
C LEU A 93 22.61 -11.20 -32.19
N CYS A 94 21.37 -11.64 -32.38
CA CYS A 94 20.26 -10.76 -32.78
C CYS A 94 19.95 -9.67 -31.74
N ARG A 95 20.17 -9.94 -30.45
CA ARG A 95 20.02 -8.95 -29.37
C ARG A 95 21.13 -7.90 -29.43
N LEU A 96 22.37 -8.32 -29.65
CA LEU A 96 23.51 -7.41 -29.80
C LEU A 96 23.38 -6.53 -31.04
N ALA A 97 22.84 -7.08 -32.13
CA ALA A 97 22.55 -6.34 -33.35
C ALA A 97 21.29 -5.44 -33.26
N CYS A 98 20.55 -5.47 -32.15
CA CYS A 98 19.36 -4.62 -32.00
C CYS A 98 19.78 -3.24 -31.46
N PRO A 99 19.63 -2.15 -32.23
CA PRO A 99 20.10 -0.82 -31.82
C PRO A 99 19.39 -0.27 -30.57
N ILE A 100 18.22 -0.83 -30.23
CA ILE A 100 17.44 -0.45 -29.05
C ILE A 100 17.41 -1.55 -27.96
N GLY A 101 18.05 -2.69 -28.19
CA GLY A 101 18.06 -3.82 -27.24
C GLY A 101 16.69 -4.46 -26.99
N ALA A 102 15.76 -4.39 -27.95
CA ALA A 102 14.38 -4.86 -27.77
C ALA A 102 14.18 -6.38 -27.90
N ILE A 103 15.21 -7.13 -28.28
CA ILE A 103 15.15 -8.59 -28.37
C ILE A 103 15.53 -9.19 -27.02
N GLY A 104 14.58 -9.91 -26.42
CA GLY A 104 14.79 -10.69 -25.21
C GLY A 104 15.33 -12.09 -25.53
N LEU A 105 15.93 -12.72 -24.53
CA LEU A 105 16.44 -14.09 -24.59
C LEU A 105 15.88 -14.88 -23.42
N ASP A 106 15.24 -16.00 -23.72
CA ASP A 106 14.77 -16.98 -22.75
C ASP A 106 15.69 -18.20 -22.82
N GLN A 107 16.72 -18.21 -21.97
CA GLN A 107 17.68 -19.32 -21.90
C GLN A 107 17.02 -20.62 -21.41
N GLY A 108 15.96 -20.52 -20.60
CA GLY A 108 15.21 -21.69 -20.11
C GLY A 108 14.46 -22.41 -21.24
N ARG A 109 13.90 -21.66 -22.20
CA ARG A 109 13.29 -22.21 -23.41
C ARG A 109 14.26 -22.38 -24.58
N GLY A 110 15.48 -21.86 -24.47
CA GLY A 110 16.46 -21.87 -25.55
C GLY A 110 16.04 -21.01 -26.76
N THR A 111 15.30 -19.92 -26.55
CA THR A 111 14.78 -19.09 -27.66
C THR A 111 14.90 -17.58 -27.42
N ALA A 112 14.97 -16.82 -28.51
CA ALA A 112 14.83 -15.37 -28.51
C ALA A 112 13.35 -14.96 -28.61
N PHE A 113 13.00 -13.80 -28.09
CA PHE A 113 11.65 -13.26 -28.25
C PHE A 113 11.67 -11.76 -28.52
N ALA A 114 10.68 -11.30 -29.28
CA ALA A 114 10.49 -9.90 -29.61
C ALA A 114 8.99 -9.60 -29.72
N CYS A 115 8.61 -8.32 -29.71
CA CYS A 115 7.22 -7.95 -29.94
C CYS A 115 6.77 -8.45 -31.33
N ASP A 116 5.66 -9.16 -31.33
CA ASP A 116 4.99 -9.76 -32.48
C ASP A 116 3.61 -9.10 -32.73
N LEU A 117 3.41 -7.92 -32.10
CA LEU A 117 2.20 -7.10 -32.14
C LEU A 117 0.91 -7.82 -31.73
N CYS A 118 0.99 -8.93 -30.98
CA CYS A 118 -0.16 -9.76 -30.62
C CYS A 118 -1.05 -10.07 -31.85
N GLU A 119 -0.43 -10.40 -32.98
CA GLU A 119 -1.13 -10.71 -34.24
C GLU A 119 -2.00 -9.55 -34.77
N GLY A 120 -1.67 -8.31 -34.40
CA GLY A 120 -2.34 -7.09 -34.84
C GLY A 120 -3.27 -6.46 -33.79
N ALA A 121 -3.44 -7.09 -32.62
CA ALA A 121 -4.24 -6.57 -31.51
C ALA A 121 -3.40 -6.45 -30.22
N PRO A 122 -2.43 -5.51 -30.15
CA PRO A 122 -1.50 -5.41 -29.03
C PRO A 122 -2.21 -5.03 -27.72
N GLN A 123 -2.34 -6.00 -26.82
CA GLN A 123 -3.05 -5.85 -25.54
C GLN A 123 -2.39 -4.81 -24.59
N CYS A 124 -1.08 -4.62 -24.71
CA CYS A 124 -0.38 -3.58 -23.98
C CYS A 124 -0.82 -2.16 -24.39
N VAL A 125 -1.28 -1.95 -25.63
CA VAL A 125 -1.84 -0.67 -26.10
C VAL A 125 -3.25 -0.49 -25.57
N GLU A 126 -4.08 -1.54 -25.62
CA GLU A 126 -5.48 -1.52 -25.15
C GLU A 126 -5.61 -1.15 -23.66
N LEU A 127 -4.67 -1.63 -22.84
CA LEU A 127 -4.59 -1.35 -21.40
C LEU A 127 -3.66 -0.19 -21.06
N CYS A 128 -3.11 0.54 -22.04
CA CYS A 128 -2.29 1.72 -21.81
C CYS A 128 -3.16 2.93 -21.45
N HIS A 129 -3.49 3.04 -20.16
CA HIS A 129 -4.35 4.10 -19.64
C HIS A 129 -3.77 5.52 -19.80
N SER A 130 -2.44 5.68 -19.81
CA SER A 130 -1.82 7.00 -20.00
C SER A 130 -1.72 7.44 -21.47
N GLY A 131 -2.13 6.59 -22.42
CA GLY A 131 -2.00 6.86 -23.85
C GLY A 131 -0.55 6.90 -24.37
N CYS A 132 0.41 6.46 -23.56
CA CYS A 132 1.84 6.37 -23.91
C CYS A 132 2.07 5.44 -25.11
N LEU A 133 1.34 4.33 -25.21
CA LEU A 133 1.46 3.35 -26.28
C LEU A 133 0.32 3.54 -27.28
N ARG A 134 0.65 3.65 -28.57
CA ARG A 134 -0.35 3.78 -29.65
C ARG A 134 -0.04 2.83 -30.80
N HIS A 135 -1.05 2.11 -31.28
CA HIS A 135 -0.90 1.23 -32.44
C HIS A 135 -1.16 2.02 -33.73
N VAL A 136 -0.10 2.36 -34.46
CA VAL A 136 -0.16 3.30 -35.61
C VAL A 136 0.40 2.67 -36.89
N PRO A 137 0.02 3.17 -38.09
CA PRO A 137 0.73 2.85 -39.32
C PRO A 137 2.23 3.18 -39.22
N TYR A 138 3.07 2.37 -39.86
CA TYR A 138 4.54 2.51 -39.81
C TYR A 138 5.02 3.92 -40.22
N ASP A 139 4.41 4.52 -41.23
CA ASP A 139 4.79 5.84 -41.74
C ASP A 139 4.30 7.01 -40.87
N ALA A 140 3.32 6.77 -40.01
CA ALA A 140 2.85 7.72 -39.01
C ALA A 140 3.70 7.70 -37.72
N GLY A 141 4.61 6.72 -37.59
CA GLY A 141 5.64 6.74 -36.56
C GLY A 141 6.76 7.71 -36.94
N ASP A 142 7.22 8.52 -35.98
CA ASP A 142 8.29 9.47 -36.22
C ASP A 142 9.55 8.75 -36.77
N ALA A 143 10.29 9.39 -37.68
CA ALA A 143 11.57 8.90 -38.18
C ALA A 143 12.53 8.57 -37.01
N GLN A 144 12.51 9.38 -35.95
CA GLN A 144 13.29 9.15 -34.72
C GLN A 144 12.83 7.87 -33.98
N GLN A 145 11.52 7.66 -33.84
CA GLN A 145 10.94 6.43 -33.27
C GLN A 145 11.25 5.18 -34.10
N ARG A 146 11.57 5.31 -35.39
CA ARG A 146 11.89 4.17 -36.27
C ARG A 146 13.37 3.79 -36.25
N ARG A 147 14.29 4.72 -35.95
CA ARG A 147 15.73 4.52 -36.21
C ARG A 147 16.69 4.84 -35.06
N SER A 148 16.27 5.51 -33.99
CA SER A 148 17.21 5.92 -32.95
C SER A 148 17.76 4.77 -32.10
N SER A 149 19.04 4.83 -31.75
CA SER A 149 19.64 3.91 -30.78
C SER A 149 19.04 4.11 -29.38
N LEU A 150 19.22 3.14 -28.48
CA LEU A 150 18.79 3.32 -27.08
C LEU A 150 19.46 4.55 -26.45
N GLU A 151 20.74 4.78 -26.71
CA GLU A 151 21.48 5.93 -26.20
C GLU A 151 20.89 7.25 -26.69
N GLU A 152 20.52 7.35 -27.96
CA GLU A 152 19.88 8.56 -28.51
C GLU A 152 18.51 8.82 -27.89
N VAL A 153 17.72 7.77 -27.64
CA VAL A 153 16.43 7.91 -26.95
C VAL A 153 16.64 8.35 -25.50
N LEU A 154 17.60 7.75 -24.80
CA LEU A 154 17.91 8.12 -23.42
C LEU A 154 18.43 9.57 -23.35
N GLN A 155 19.35 9.97 -24.22
CA GLN A 155 19.87 11.34 -24.27
C GLN A 155 18.78 12.37 -24.59
N ALA A 156 17.89 12.07 -25.53
CA ALA A 156 16.75 12.94 -25.85
C ALA A 156 15.82 13.16 -24.64
N GLU A 157 15.73 12.17 -23.76
CA GLU A 157 14.94 12.23 -22.53
C GLU A 157 15.75 12.73 -21.31
N GLY A 158 16.99 13.19 -21.51
CA GLY A 158 17.87 13.64 -20.43
C GLY A 158 18.32 12.52 -19.48
N LEU A 159 18.26 11.27 -19.95
CA LEU A 159 18.67 10.08 -19.23
C LEU A 159 20.08 9.66 -19.64
N THR A 160 20.89 9.27 -18.65
CA THR A 160 22.18 8.65 -18.91
C THR A 160 21.99 7.15 -19.13
N PRO A 161 22.61 6.55 -20.17
CA PRO A 161 22.65 5.10 -20.32
C PRO A 161 23.20 4.45 -19.05
N SER A 162 22.36 3.69 -18.34
CA SER A 162 22.84 2.93 -17.20
C SER A 162 23.77 1.82 -17.69
N PRO A 163 24.93 1.58 -17.03
CA PRO A 163 25.80 0.45 -17.32
C PRO A 163 25.10 -0.92 -17.27
N ALA A 164 23.92 -0.98 -16.61
CA ALA A 164 23.13 -2.18 -16.40
C ALA A 164 22.20 -2.59 -17.55
N LEU A 165 22.26 -1.91 -18.71
CA LEU A 165 21.57 -2.35 -19.92
C LEU A 165 22.28 -3.53 -20.63
N ALA A 166 23.47 -3.91 -20.13
CA ALA A 166 24.15 -5.12 -20.53
C ALA A 166 23.27 -6.36 -20.29
N PRO A 167 23.24 -7.33 -21.23
CA PRO A 167 22.69 -8.65 -20.98
C PRO A 167 23.33 -9.23 -19.71
N ARG A 168 22.50 -9.66 -18.76
CA ARG A 168 22.96 -10.58 -17.72
C ARG A 168 22.32 -11.95 -17.90
N PRO A 169 23.09 -12.99 -17.51
CA PRO A 169 22.75 -14.36 -17.82
C PRO A 169 21.47 -14.72 -17.08
N THR A 170 20.46 -15.19 -17.79
CA THR A 170 19.39 -15.96 -17.16
C THR A 170 19.97 -17.34 -16.88
N ASP A 171 20.73 -17.45 -15.79
CA ASP A 171 21.37 -18.68 -15.37
C ASP A 171 20.37 -19.62 -14.72
N ALA A 172 20.17 -20.73 -15.45
CA ALA A 172 19.44 -21.94 -15.13
C ALA A 172 17.91 -21.92 -15.35
N PRO A 173 17.36 -22.96 -16.01
CA PRO A 173 15.94 -23.27 -15.90
C PRO A 173 15.63 -23.52 -14.42
N ARG A 174 14.81 -22.66 -13.83
CA ARG A 174 14.32 -22.84 -12.46
C ARG A 174 12.89 -23.35 -12.55
N GLU A 175 12.64 -24.52 -11.96
CA GLU A 175 11.28 -25.05 -11.87
C GLU A 175 10.36 -24.02 -11.17
N PRO A 176 9.15 -23.77 -11.72
CA PRO A 176 8.15 -22.96 -11.06
C PRO A 176 7.76 -23.66 -9.76
N LEU A 177 8.26 -23.17 -8.64
CA LEU A 177 7.74 -23.59 -7.34
C LEU A 177 6.39 -22.90 -7.16
N ARG A 178 5.34 -23.70 -7.02
CA ARG A 178 4.00 -23.24 -6.63
C ARG A 178 4.02 -22.89 -5.14
N GLY A 179 3.48 -21.73 -4.79
CA GLY A 179 3.34 -21.25 -3.41
C GLY A 179 4.49 -20.35 -2.98
N GLY A 180 4.19 -19.14 -2.50
CA GLY A 180 5.23 -18.22 -2.05
C GLY A 180 5.75 -18.57 -0.66
N SER A 181 6.97 -18.09 -0.37
CA SER A 181 7.72 -18.49 0.83
C SER A 181 7.68 -17.46 1.94
N ILE A 182 7.68 -17.95 3.19
CA ILE A 182 7.96 -17.15 4.39
C ILE A 182 9.44 -17.30 4.73
N LEU A 183 10.16 -16.19 4.85
CA LEU A 183 11.58 -16.17 5.23
C LEU A 183 11.73 -15.60 6.64
N GLY A 184 12.25 -16.42 7.54
CA GLY A 184 12.65 -16.00 8.89
C GLY A 184 14.11 -15.58 8.92
N ILE A 185 14.38 -14.39 9.47
CA ILE A 185 15.72 -13.81 9.55
C ILE A 185 16.00 -13.43 11.00
N ASP A 186 17.03 -14.03 11.59
CA ASP A 186 17.56 -13.65 12.90
C ASP A 186 18.87 -12.89 12.71
N LEU A 187 18.84 -11.58 12.96
CA LEU A 187 19.99 -10.70 12.79
C LEU A 187 21.04 -10.84 13.90
N THR A 188 20.68 -11.40 15.05
CA THR A 188 21.64 -11.66 16.15
C THR A 188 22.53 -12.85 15.78
N GLU A 189 21.91 -13.92 15.27
CA GLU A 189 22.63 -15.14 14.90
C GLU A 189 23.19 -15.09 13.46
N GLY A 190 22.78 -14.09 12.66
CA GLY A 190 23.05 -14.05 11.22
C GLY A 190 22.42 -15.23 10.46
N LYS A 191 21.37 -15.85 11.03
CA LYS A 191 20.73 -17.04 10.46
C LYS A 191 19.53 -16.66 9.62
N ILE A 192 19.48 -17.23 8.42
CA ILE A 192 18.36 -17.13 7.50
C ILE A 192 17.72 -18.51 7.41
N ARG A 193 16.43 -18.61 7.73
CA ARG A 193 15.66 -19.84 7.68
C ARG A 193 14.51 -19.67 6.69
N ARG A 194 14.47 -20.52 5.67
CA ARG A 194 13.25 -20.70 4.88
C ARG A 194 12.29 -21.55 5.69
N VAL A 195 11.07 -21.08 5.85
CA VAL A 195 10.05 -21.84 6.54
C VAL A 195 8.91 -22.12 5.54
N PRO A 196 8.54 -23.39 5.33
CA PRO A 196 7.39 -23.71 4.51
C PRO A 196 6.14 -23.02 5.07
N THR A 197 5.34 -22.42 4.19
CA THR A 197 4.12 -21.68 4.54
C THR A 197 3.15 -22.54 5.36
N SER A 198 3.12 -23.86 5.11
CA SER A 198 2.34 -24.84 5.88
C SER A 198 2.66 -24.84 7.37
N ARG A 199 3.93 -24.70 7.76
CA ARG A 199 4.36 -24.70 9.18
C ARG A 199 3.79 -23.52 9.99
N TYR A 200 3.43 -22.44 9.31
CA TYR A 200 2.86 -21.24 9.94
C TYR A 200 1.34 -21.14 9.80
N LEU A 201 0.75 -21.84 8.84
CA LEU A 201 -0.70 -21.91 8.66
C LEU A 201 -1.34 -23.02 9.51
N GLU A 202 -0.56 -24.03 9.93
CA GLU A 202 -1.04 -25.10 10.80
C GLU A 202 -1.03 -24.69 12.29
N PRO A 203 -1.97 -25.23 13.10
CA PRO A 203 -1.95 -25.09 14.55
C PRO A 203 -0.68 -25.69 15.15
N LYS A 204 -0.16 -25.09 16.23
CA LYS A 204 1.00 -25.61 16.95
C LYS A 204 0.63 -26.97 17.57
N GLY A 205 0.98 -28.08 16.91
CA GLY A 205 0.65 -29.44 17.37
C GLY A 205 0.44 -30.52 16.29
N SER A 206 0.40 -30.19 14.99
CA SER A 206 0.51 -31.20 13.93
C SER A 206 1.96 -31.68 13.83
N SER A 207 2.20 -32.91 14.29
CA SER A 207 3.44 -33.70 14.32
C SER A 207 4.63 -33.22 13.47
N ASP A 208 5.78 -32.97 14.13
CA ASP A 208 7.13 -32.79 13.54
C ASP A 208 7.71 -34.10 12.92
N GLU A 209 6.88 -35.04 12.45
CA GLU A 209 7.38 -36.24 11.76
C GLU A 209 7.24 -36.09 10.23
N PRO A 210 8.33 -36.30 9.45
CA PRO A 210 8.23 -36.34 8.00
C PRO A 210 7.29 -37.49 7.59
N PRO A 211 6.48 -37.33 6.53
CA PRO A 211 5.58 -38.39 6.08
C PRO A 211 6.40 -39.65 5.77
N ALA A 212 6.05 -40.75 6.42
CA ALA A 212 6.69 -42.03 6.22
C ALA A 212 6.64 -42.40 4.72
N LYS A 213 7.79 -42.76 4.15
CA LYS A 213 7.87 -43.25 2.77
C LYS A 213 6.89 -44.41 2.58
N PRO A 214 6.13 -44.46 1.48
CA PRO A 214 5.27 -45.60 1.20
C PRO A 214 6.16 -46.83 0.99
N THR A 215 6.08 -47.79 1.90
CA THR A 215 6.69 -49.11 1.74
C THR A 215 5.89 -49.90 0.73
N ASP A 216 6.57 -50.50 -0.24
CA ASP A 216 6.04 -51.43 -1.23
C ASP A 216 5.08 -52.45 -0.57
N ARG A 217 3.84 -52.51 -1.07
CA ARG A 217 2.91 -53.61 -0.79
C ARG A 217 2.50 -54.30 -2.08
N ASP A 218 2.96 -55.53 -2.16
CA ASP A 218 2.41 -56.77 -2.74
C ASP A 218 1.24 -56.69 -3.76
N PRO A 219 1.36 -57.28 -4.98
CA PRO A 219 0.36 -57.14 -6.05
C PRO A 219 -0.89 -58.06 -5.98
N ASP A 220 -1.03 -58.96 -5.00
CA ASP A 220 -2.04 -60.04 -5.07
C ASP A 220 -3.13 -59.99 -3.97
N ALA A 221 -3.90 -58.89 -3.93
CA ALA A 221 -5.15 -58.86 -3.18
C ALA A 221 -6.28 -58.15 -3.97
N ALA A 222 -6.77 -58.82 -5.01
CA ALA A 222 -8.03 -58.48 -5.64
C ALA A 222 -9.19 -59.02 -4.78
N GLY A 223 -9.98 -58.10 -4.21
CA GLY A 223 -11.23 -58.39 -3.51
C GLY A 223 -12.16 -57.19 -3.64
N GLU A 224 -13.28 -57.39 -4.33
CA GLU A 224 -14.26 -56.40 -4.72
C GLU A 224 -14.91 -55.66 -3.54
N SER A 225 -14.77 -54.33 -3.50
CA SER A 225 -15.84 -53.43 -3.08
C SER A 225 -15.59 -52.04 -3.67
N GLY A 226 -16.35 -51.70 -4.71
CA GLY A 226 -16.34 -50.37 -5.30
C GLY A 226 -16.95 -49.33 -4.36
N GLN A 227 -16.12 -48.40 -3.91
CA GLN A 227 -16.54 -47.05 -3.53
C GLN A 227 -15.47 -46.10 -4.04
N ALA A 228 -15.83 -45.27 -5.01
CA ALA A 228 -15.02 -44.12 -5.39
C ALA A 228 -14.83 -43.23 -4.14
N PRO A 229 -13.63 -42.70 -3.89
CA PRO A 229 -13.40 -41.81 -2.76
C PRO A 229 -14.31 -40.57 -2.88
N ASP A 230 -15.04 -40.26 -1.80
CA ASP A 230 -15.90 -39.09 -1.68
C ASP A 230 -15.08 -37.81 -1.95
N PRO A 231 -15.43 -36.98 -2.96
CA PRO A 231 -14.72 -35.75 -3.28
C PRO A 231 -14.69 -34.71 -2.14
N ARG A 232 -15.42 -34.95 -1.05
CA ARG A 232 -15.49 -34.06 0.11
C ARG A 232 -14.36 -34.25 1.13
N THR A 233 -13.41 -35.16 0.90
CA THR A 233 -12.34 -35.47 1.87
C THR A 233 -10.98 -34.82 1.60
N THR A 234 -10.83 -34.04 0.52
CA THR A 234 -9.67 -33.15 0.30
C THR A 234 -9.98 -31.67 0.51
N ALA A 235 -11.05 -31.36 1.24
CA ALA A 235 -11.32 -30.00 1.70
C ALA A 235 -10.26 -29.60 2.73
N HIS A 236 -9.18 -28.98 2.25
CA HIS A 236 -8.28 -28.16 3.06
C HIS A 236 -9.18 -27.27 3.93
N ASP A 237 -9.10 -27.37 5.27
CA ASP A 237 -10.05 -26.64 6.14
C ASP A 237 -9.91 -25.14 5.91
N SER A 238 -10.83 -24.59 5.10
CA SER A 238 -10.85 -23.21 4.64
C SER A 238 -11.00 -22.21 5.79
N ARG A 239 -11.35 -22.68 6.99
CA ARG A 239 -11.50 -21.87 8.21
C ARG A 239 -10.17 -21.46 8.85
N THR A 240 -9.04 -22.04 8.44
CA THR A 240 -7.74 -21.82 9.14
C THR A 240 -6.62 -21.25 8.26
N ALA A 241 -6.78 -21.24 6.94
CA ALA A 241 -5.74 -20.77 6.02
C ALA A 241 -5.89 -19.27 5.73
N SER A 242 -4.85 -18.47 5.98
CA SER A 242 -4.87 -17.04 5.62
C SER A 242 -4.58 -16.79 4.13
N ILE A 243 -5.16 -15.75 3.54
CA ILE A 243 -5.03 -15.43 2.10
C ILE A 243 -3.65 -14.86 1.74
N GLY A 244 -3.13 -13.95 2.56
CA GLY A 244 -1.87 -13.25 2.29
C GLY A 244 -1.75 -11.94 3.07
N GLY A 245 -0.76 -11.13 2.73
CA GLY A 245 -0.62 -9.74 3.19
C GLY A 245 -0.72 -9.59 4.71
N ARG A 246 -1.51 -8.61 5.15
CA ARG A 246 -1.73 -8.32 6.58
C ARG A 246 -2.21 -9.53 7.41
N GLY A 247 -3.01 -10.43 6.86
CA GLY A 247 -3.54 -11.59 7.59
C GLY A 247 -2.47 -12.56 8.06
N ILE A 248 -1.59 -12.99 7.13
CA ILE A 248 -0.44 -13.85 7.49
C ILE A 248 0.51 -13.10 8.42
N ASN A 249 0.78 -11.82 8.13
CA ASN A 249 1.64 -10.96 8.95
C ASN A 249 1.19 -10.91 10.42
N LEU A 250 -0.10 -10.70 10.68
CA LEU A 250 -0.66 -10.63 12.03
C LEU A 250 -0.63 -11.95 12.77
N ARG A 251 -0.91 -13.07 12.08
CA ARG A 251 -0.82 -14.40 12.68
C ARG A 251 0.61 -14.74 13.08
N LEU A 252 1.58 -14.36 12.24
CA LEU A 252 3.00 -14.46 12.56
C LEU A 252 3.33 -13.54 13.75
N LEU A 253 2.91 -12.28 13.74
CA LEU A 253 3.20 -11.34 14.81
C LEU A 253 2.72 -11.85 16.18
N TYR A 254 1.48 -12.35 16.26
CA TYR A 254 0.91 -12.88 17.49
C TYR A 254 1.69 -14.07 18.04
N ARG A 255 2.18 -14.95 17.15
CA ARG A 255 2.97 -16.14 17.51
C ARG A 255 4.41 -15.83 17.89
N GLU A 256 4.97 -14.79 17.30
CA GLU A 256 6.42 -14.58 17.27
C GLU A 256 6.89 -13.45 18.18
N VAL A 257 5.97 -12.59 18.64
CA VAL A 257 6.25 -11.54 19.61
C VAL A 257 5.59 -11.90 20.93
N GLU A 258 6.42 -12.16 21.93
CA GLU A 258 5.97 -12.48 23.28
C GLU A 258 5.24 -11.29 23.95
N PRO A 259 4.27 -11.55 24.83
CA PRO A 259 3.62 -10.52 25.62
C PRO A 259 4.62 -9.66 26.40
N GLY A 260 4.43 -8.34 26.37
CA GLY A 260 5.31 -7.43 27.11
C GLY A 260 6.69 -7.21 26.50
N ALA A 261 6.99 -7.76 25.32
CA ALA A 261 8.19 -7.44 24.54
C ALA A 261 8.41 -5.93 24.44
N ASP A 262 9.65 -5.46 24.58
CA ASP A 262 10.04 -4.10 24.29
C ASP A 262 9.88 -3.86 22.78
N PRO A 263 9.07 -2.87 22.35
CA PRO A 263 8.93 -2.53 20.94
C PRO A 263 10.24 -2.23 20.20
N LEU A 264 11.29 -1.79 20.92
CA LEU A 264 12.62 -1.53 20.34
C LEU A 264 13.63 -2.65 20.65
N GLY A 265 13.20 -3.71 21.34
CA GLY A 265 14.02 -4.86 21.72
C GLY A 265 14.29 -5.85 20.57
N PRO A 266 15.29 -6.74 20.73
CA PRO A 266 15.61 -7.78 19.74
C PRO A 266 14.48 -8.81 19.56
N GLU A 267 13.65 -9.03 20.57
CA GLU A 267 12.53 -9.98 20.60
C GLU A 267 11.30 -9.51 19.83
N ASN A 268 11.14 -8.20 19.62
CA ASN A 268 10.09 -7.69 18.73
C ASN A 268 10.37 -8.10 17.29
N ALA A 269 9.34 -8.45 16.52
CA ALA A 269 9.49 -8.84 15.12
C ALA A 269 9.06 -7.69 14.21
N LEU A 270 9.82 -7.43 13.15
CA LEU A 270 9.39 -6.60 12.03
C LEU A 270 8.98 -7.55 10.89
N ILE A 271 7.70 -7.53 10.52
CA ILE A 271 7.15 -8.48 9.55
C ILE A 271 6.62 -7.72 8.35
N LEU A 272 7.13 -8.03 7.16
CA LEU A 272 6.70 -7.45 5.89
C LEU A 272 6.07 -8.54 5.03
N GLY A 273 5.00 -8.22 4.33
CA GLY A 273 4.25 -9.20 3.56
C GLY A 273 3.49 -8.60 2.38
N VAL A 274 3.24 -9.43 1.38
CA VAL A 274 2.42 -9.08 0.22
C VAL A 274 1.27 -10.06 0.05
N GLY A 275 0.17 -9.61 -0.54
CA GLY A 275 -0.95 -10.49 -0.89
C GLY A 275 -0.76 -11.24 -2.22
N PRO A 276 -1.62 -12.21 -2.53
CA PRO A 276 -1.50 -13.04 -3.74
C PRO A 276 -1.61 -12.28 -5.06
N LEU A 277 -2.30 -11.13 -5.10
CA LEU A 277 -2.43 -10.33 -6.32
C LEU A 277 -1.25 -9.38 -6.53
N ALA A 278 -0.34 -9.25 -5.55
CA ALA A 278 0.85 -8.43 -5.67
C ALA A 278 1.74 -8.92 -6.83
N GLY A 279 2.25 -8.00 -7.66
CA GLY A 279 3.12 -8.32 -8.79
C GLY A 279 2.44 -9.03 -9.96
N THR A 280 1.12 -9.18 -9.93
CA THR A 280 0.31 -9.67 -11.05
C THR A 280 -0.14 -8.52 -11.96
N ALA A 281 -0.91 -8.83 -13.01
CA ALA A 281 -1.51 -7.84 -13.89
C ALA A 281 -2.79 -7.18 -13.31
N PHE A 282 -3.26 -7.62 -12.14
CA PHE A 282 -4.47 -7.09 -11.51
C PHE A 282 -4.26 -5.63 -11.07
N PRO A 283 -5.22 -4.72 -11.29
CA PRO A 283 -5.04 -3.30 -10.99
C PRO A 283 -4.71 -3.04 -9.53
N GLY A 284 -3.63 -2.30 -9.29
CA GLY A 284 -3.21 -1.89 -7.94
C GLY A 284 -2.62 -3.01 -7.06
N GLY A 285 -2.33 -4.19 -7.61
CA GLY A 285 -1.65 -5.29 -6.94
C GLY A 285 -0.17 -5.02 -6.67
N SER A 286 0.14 -4.09 -5.77
CA SER A 286 1.52 -3.70 -5.45
C SER A 286 1.76 -3.30 -3.99
N ARG A 287 0.76 -3.48 -3.13
CA ARG A 287 0.86 -3.10 -1.72
C ARG A 287 1.72 -4.08 -0.92
N THR A 288 2.45 -3.52 0.02
CA THR A 288 3.19 -4.24 1.05
C THR A 288 2.65 -3.83 2.41
N ASP A 289 2.24 -4.81 3.20
CA ASP A 289 1.88 -4.60 4.60
C ASP A 289 3.09 -4.85 5.50
N VAL A 290 3.20 -4.03 6.53
CA VAL A 290 4.24 -4.13 7.55
C VAL A 290 3.58 -4.09 8.92
N VAL A 291 3.89 -5.06 9.77
CA VAL A 291 3.39 -5.12 11.14
C VAL A 291 4.51 -5.35 12.15
N SER A 292 4.33 -4.83 13.36
CA SER A 292 5.19 -5.04 14.51
C SER A 292 4.47 -4.65 15.81
N LYS A 293 5.10 -4.82 16.97
CA LYS A 293 4.71 -4.05 18.15
C LYS A 293 5.20 -2.61 18.00
N SER A 294 4.30 -1.63 18.11
CA SER A 294 4.60 -0.21 17.88
C SER A 294 5.41 0.38 19.04
N PRO A 295 6.54 1.08 18.77
CA PRO A 295 7.23 1.86 19.79
C PRO A 295 6.50 3.15 20.17
N LEU A 296 5.59 3.63 19.32
CA LEU A 296 4.78 4.82 19.58
C LEU A 296 3.73 4.55 20.67
N THR A 297 2.99 3.46 20.52
CA THR A 297 1.80 3.18 21.34
C THR A 297 2.00 2.03 22.32
N GLY A 298 2.97 1.14 22.09
CA GLY A 298 3.12 -0.12 22.82
C GLY A 298 2.08 -1.18 22.45
N LEU A 299 1.17 -0.86 21.53
CA LEU A 299 0.15 -1.74 20.98
C LEU A 299 0.63 -2.31 19.64
N ILE A 300 -0.26 -2.91 18.88
CA ILE A 300 0.02 -3.29 17.51
C ILE A 300 0.35 -2.06 16.66
N GLY A 301 1.38 -2.18 15.84
CA GLY A 301 1.76 -1.23 14.82
C GLY A 301 1.54 -1.86 13.45
N GLU A 302 0.85 -1.14 12.58
CA GLU A 302 0.71 -1.52 11.18
C GLU A 302 0.94 -0.33 10.26
N SER A 303 1.42 -0.63 9.06
CA SER A 303 1.53 0.32 7.96
C SER A 303 1.47 -0.41 6.63
N SER A 304 0.99 0.28 5.60
CA SER A 304 0.95 -0.21 4.24
C SER A 304 1.67 0.78 3.33
N LEU A 305 2.47 0.28 2.39
CA LEU A 305 3.14 1.12 1.39
C LEU A 305 2.99 0.54 -0.02
N GLY A 306 3.04 1.43 -1.02
CA GLY A 306 2.92 1.09 -2.44
C GLY A 306 4.28 1.02 -3.13
N GLY A 307 4.31 1.49 -4.37
CA GLY A 307 5.51 1.52 -5.21
C GLY A 307 5.74 0.18 -5.91
N TYR A 308 6.99 -0.28 -5.91
CA TYR A 308 7.42 -1.47 -6.65
C TYR A 308 8.07 -2.53 -5.73
N TRP A 309 8.36 -2.20 -4.47
CA TRP A 309 9.11 -3.07 -3.57
C TRP A 309 8.39 -4.40 -3.32
N GLY A 310 7.09 -4.37 -2.99
CA GLY A 310 6.30 -5.59 -2.78
C GLY A 310 6.16 -6.44 -4.03
N THR A 311 5.98 -5.80 -5.18
CA THR A 311 5.99 -6.47 -6.49
C THR A 311 7.33 -7.18 -6.72
N GLU A 312 8.45 -6.51 -6.48
CA GLU A 312 9.79 -7.07 -6.68
C GLU A 312 10.07 -8.23 -5.70
N LEU A 313 9.56 -8.16 -4.46
CA LEU A 313 9.62 -9.25 -3.49
C LEU A 313 8.85 -10.49 -3.97
N LYS A 314 7.63 -10.29 -4.49
CA LYS A 314 6.83 -11.37 -5.07
C LYS A 314 7.55 -12.00 -6.28
N LEU A 315 8.09 -11.16 -7.17
CA LEU A 315 8.86 -11.61 -8.33
C LEU A 315 10.16 -12.34 -7.97
N ALA A 316 10.69 -12.11 -6.76
CA ALA A 316 11.82 -12.85 -6.23
C ALA A 316 11.41 -14.26 -5.71
N GLY A 317 10.11 -14.51 -5.58
CA GLY A 317 9.55 -15.75 -5.05
C GLY A 317 9.32 -15.72 -3.53
N CYS A 318 9.30 -14.54 -2.92
CA CYS A 318 9.07 -14.37 -1.49
C CYS A 318 7.75 -13.63 -1.23
N ASP A 319 6.96 -14.12 -0.26
CA ASP A 319 5.69 -13.50 0.13
C ASP A 319 5.82 -12.70 1.42
N HIS A 320 6.55 -13.25 2.41
CA HIS A 320 6.68 -12.65 3.74
C HIS A 320 8.11 -12.74 4.27
N LEU A 321 8.55 -11.67 4.93
CA LEU A 321 9.80 -11.58 5.68
C LEU A 321 9.49 -11.39 7.16
N VAL A 322 10.08 -12.23 8.02
CA VAL A 322 9.97 -12.13 9.49
C VAL A 322 11.35 -11.84 10.06
N ILE A 323 11.57 -10.61 10.53
CA ILE A 323 12.89 -10.13 10.95
C ILE A 323 12.94 -9.96 12.47
N ARG A 324 13.87 -10.67 13.12
CA ARG A 324 14.12 -10.63 14.57
C ARG A 324 15.58 -10.38 14.89
N GLY A 325 15.85 -10.27 16.19
CA GLY A 325 17.17 -10.03 16.71
C GLY A 325 17.62 -8.60 16.44
N ARG A 326 18.92 -8.39 16.62
CA ARG A 326 19.59 -7.13 16.35
C ARG A 326 21.00 -7.41 15.84
N ALA A 327 21.36 -6.84 14.70
CA ALA A 327 22.70 -6.95 14.18
C ALA A 327 23.68 -6.16 15.07
N SER A 328 24.92 -6.65 15.24
CA SER A 328 25.95 -5.98 16.05
C SER A 328 26.47 -4.67 15.45
N ARG A 329 26.21 -4.43 14.16
CA ARG A 329 26.59 -3.26 13.36
C ARG A 329 25.48 -2.94 12.34
N PRO A 330 25.46 -1.75 11.74
CA PRO A 330 24.56 -1.45 10.62
C PRO A 330 24.67 -2.46 9.48
N VAL A 331 23.53 -3.04 9.07
CA VAL A 331 23.43 -3.98 7.95
C VAL A 331 22.30 -3.62 7.00
N TYR A 332 22.32 -4.15 5.78
CA TYR A 332 21.17 -4.22 4.89
C TYR A 332 20.93 -5.66 4.43
N LEU A 333 19.68 -5.99 4.13
CA LEU A 333 19.34 -7.27 3.51
C LEU A 333 19.33 -7.10 1.99
N PHE A 334 19.94 -8.03 1.27
CA PHE A 334 19.79 -8.14 -0.18
C PHE A 334 19.06 -9.44 -0.51
N VAL A 335 17.84 -9.30 -1.04
CA VAL A 335 17.02 -10.40 -1.54
C VAL A 335 17.14 -10.41 -3.06
N HIS A 336 17.80 -11.42 -3.61
CA HIS A 336 17.90 -11.62 -5.05
C HIS A 336 17.32 -12.97 -5.41
N ASP A 337 16.13 -12.96 -5.99
CA ASP A 337 15.30 -14.15 -6.14
C ASP A 337 15.18 -14.91 -4.80
N ARG A 338 15.61 -16.16 -4.78
CA ARG A 338 15.51 -17.04 -3.61
C ARG A 338 16.68 -16.85 -2.64
N GLU A 339 17.71 -16.08 -3.00
CA GLU A 339 18.88 -15.87 -2.17
C GLU A 339 18.72 -14.61 -1.33
N VAL A 340 19.09 -14.72 -0.04
CA VAL A 340 19.08 -13.59 0.88
C VAL A 340 20.43 -13.50 1.54
N GLU A 341 21.00 -12.30 1.53
CA GLU A 341 22.27 -11.99 2.15
C GLU A 341 22.12 -10.87 3.18
N ILE A 342 22.87 -10.95 4.27
CA ILE A 342 23.05 -9.85 5.22
C ILE A 342 24.37 -9.17 4.88
N ARG A 343 24.32 -7.92 4.43
CA ARG A 343 25.48 -7.13 4.01
C ARG A 343 25.71 -5.95 4.94
N GLU A 344 26.93 -5.44 4.97
CA GLU A 344 27.26 -4.28 5.80
C GLU A 344 26.62 -3.00 5.26
N ALA A 345 26.11 -2.14 6.14
CA ALA A 345 25.53 -0.85 5.79
C ALA A 345 26.20 0.34 6.49
N GLY A 346 27.45 0.20 6.95
CA GLY A 346 28.16 1.26 7.68
C GLY A 346 28.30 2.55 6.88
N THR A 347 28.54 2.46 5.56
CA THR A 347 28.63 3.61 4.64
C THR A 347 27.27 4.26 4.33
N LEU A 348 26.18 3.55 4.60
CA LEU A 348 24.79 4.00 4.40
C LEU A 348 24.19 4.58 5.69
N TRP A 349 24.71 4.22 6.86
CA TRP A 349 24.25 4.75 8.14
C TRP A 349 24.50 6.27 8.22
N GLY A 350 23.49 7.03 8.61
CA GLY A 350 23.47 8.49 8.61
C GLY A 350 23.01 9.12 7.28
N LYS A 351 22.87 8.33 6.21
CA LYS A 351 22.36 8.83 4.92
C LYS A 351 20.84 8.94 4.93
N ASP A 352 20.33 9.90 4.15
CA ASP A 352 18.90 10.09 3.99
C ASP A 352 18.26 8.96 3.15
N CYS A 353 16.93 8.87 3.15
CA CYS A 353 16.18 7.83 2.44
C CYS A 353 16.45 7.84 0.92
N TYR A 354 16.70 9.00 0.31
CA TYR A 354 16.89 9.10 -1.15
C TYR A 354 18.31 8.69 -1.52
N GLU A 355 19.30 9.20 -0.79
CA GLU A 355 20.71 8.87 -0.95
C GLU A 355 20.97 7.39 -0.69
N THR A 356 20.34 6.79 0.33
CA THR A 356 20.46 5.35 0.63
C THR A 356 20.05 4.49 -0.56
N GLN A 357 18.90 4.79 -1.17
CA GLN A 357 18.38 4.03 -2.31
C GLN A 357 19.26 4.19 -3.55
N ALA A 358 19.72 5.42 -3.84
CA ALA A 358 20.61 5.69 -4.96
C ALA A 358 21.95 4.94 -4.83
N ARG A 359 22.59 5.02 -3.64
CA ARG A 359 23.87 4.35 -3.36
C ARG A 359 23.75 2.83 -3.46
N LEU A 360 22.67 2.23 -2.96
CA LEU A 360 22.48 0.78 -3.05
C LEU A 360 22.32 0.30 -4.50
N ARG A 361 21.61 1.05 -5.35
CA ARG A 361 21.50 0.71 -6.78
C ARG A 361 22.84 0.83 -7.50
N GLU A 362 23.65 1.82 -7.12
CA GLU A 362 25.01 1.99 -7.63
C GLU A 362 25.93 0.83 -7.18
N GLU A 363 25.94 0.52 -5.87
CA GLU A 363 26.73 -0.58 -5.27
C GLU A 363 26.38 -1.94 -5.87
N LEU A 364 25.09 -2.20 -6.10
CA LEU A 364 24.60 -3.45 -6.68
C LEU A 364 24.67 -3.47 -8.22
N HIS A 365 25.05 -2.35 -8.83
CA HIS A 365 25.11 -2.14 -10.27
C HIS A 365 23.80 -2.53 -10.98
N ASP A 366 22.64 -2.29 -10.36
CA ASP A 366 21.33 -2.61 -10.92
C ASP A 366 20.30 -1.53 -10.54
N PRO A 367 19.89 -0.66 -11.49
CA PRO A 367 18.90 0.39 -11.24
C PRO A 367 17.48 -0.17 -11.02
N ARG A 368 17.23 -1.45 -11.31
CA ARG A 368 15.93 -2.10 -11.08
C ARG A 368 15.75 -2.59 -9.65
N VAL A 369 16.80 -2.63 -8.85
CA VAL A 369 16.70 -2.97 -7.42
C VAL A 369 15.74 -2.00 -6.74
N GLN A 370 14.74 -2.58 -6.07
CA GLN A 370 13.82 -1.84 -5.23
C GLN A 370 14.33 -1.85 -3.79
N VAL A 371 14.38 -0.68 -3.16
CA VAL A 371 14.96 -0.53 -1.83
C VAL A 371 13.90 0.00 -0.89
N LEU A 372 13.67 -0.70 0.21
CA LEU A 372 12.96 -0.20 1.38
C LEU A 372 13.99 0.17 2.43
N CYS A 373 13.95 1.38 2.98
CA CYS A 373 14.97 1.87 3.90
C CYS A 373 14.40 2.79 4.98
N ILE A 374 15.26 3.10 5.95
CA ILE A 374 15.03 4.14 6.97
C ILE A 374 15.99 5.31 6.76
N GLY A 375 15.54 6.51 7.15
CA GLY A 375 16.41 7.68 7.27
C GLY A 375 17.00 7.84 8.68
N PRO A 376 17.71 8.96 8.94
CA PRO A 376 18.32 9.25 10.23
C PRO A 376 17.33 9.23 11.43
N ALA A 377 16.04 9.51 11.21
CA ALA A 377 15.05 9.41 12.27
C ALA A 377 14.86 7.96 12.76
N GLY A 378 14.87 6.98 11.85
CA GLY A 378 14.80 5.56 12.20
C GLY A 378 16.06 5.11 12.92
N GLU A 379 17.24 5.51 12.45
CA GLU A 379 18.53 5.21 13.09
C GLU A 379 18.63 5.73 14.52
N ARG A 380 18.02 6.88 14.79
CA ARG A 380 17.96 7.52 16.11
C ARG A 380 16.74 7.12 16.93
N LEU A 381 15.93 6.17 16.46
CA LEU A 381 14.79 5.63 17.18
C LEU A 381 13.71 6.67 17.53
N VAL A 382 13.48 7.64 16.63
CA VAL A 382 12.32 8.53 16.72
C VAL A 382 11.05 7.66 16.65
N ARG A 383 10.17 7.71 17.64
CA ARG A 383 9.07 6.74 17.80
C ARG A 383 8.01 6.77 16.70
N PHE A 384 8.05 7.76 15.82
CA PHE A 384 7.22 7.90 14.62
C PHE A 384 8.09 8.00 13.36
N ALA A 385 9.25 7.33 13.37
CA ALA A 385 10.05 7.13 12.17
C ALA A 385 9.34 6.17 11.20
N SER A 386 9.42 6.49 9.92
CA SER A 386 8.74 5.80 8.82
C SER A 386 9.69 4.95 7.97
N LEU A 387 9.10 4.04 7.20
CA LEU A 387 9.78 3.21 6.19
C LEU A 387 9.58 3.82 4.81
N HIS A 388 10.62 3.91 3.98
CA HIS A 388 10.55 4.56 2.66
C HIS A 388 11.00 3.67 1.52
N THR A 389 10.29 3.75 0.39
CA THR A 389 10.71 3.20 -0.90
C THR A 389 10.31 4.12 -2.07
N GLY A 390 11.17 4.25 -3.07
CA GLY A 390 11.10 5.31 -4.07
C GLY A 390 11.12 6.71 -3.43
N PHE A 391 10.55 7.70 -4.12
CA PHE A 391 10.51 9.11 -3.70
C PHE A 391 9.18 9.57 -3.06
N GLY A 392 8.31 8.64 -2.69
CA GLY A 392 6.95 8.96 -2.22
C GLY A 392 6.22 7.83 -1.47
N ASN A 393 6.65 6.58 -1.59
CA ASN A 393 5.93 5.46 -0.99
C ASN A 393 6.45 5.19 0.42
N THR A 394 5.55 5.33 1.40
CA THR A 394 5.95 5.38 2.80
C THR A 394 5.07 4.49 3.67
N GLY A 395 5.69 3.62 4.47
CA GLY A 395 5.05 3.01 5.64
C GLY A 395 5.12 4.01 6.78
N GLY A 396 4.14 4.93 6.81
CA GLY A 396 4.27 6.20 7.52
C GLY A 396 4.03 6.17 9.02
N ARG A 397 3.18 5.27 9.52
CA ARG A 397 2.61 5.39 10.88
C ARG A 397 3.16 4.33 11.83
N THR A 398 2.85 4.51 13.11
CA THR A 398 3.15 3.56 14.20
C THR A 398 4.63 3.29 14.50
N GLY A 399 5.56 4.00 13.84
CA GLY A 399 6.98 3.98 14.21
C GLY A 399 7.77 2.78 13.74
N LEU A 400 7.33 2.10 12.68
CA LEU A 400 7.99 0.88 12.21
C LEU A 400 9.40 1.14 11.65
N GLY A 401 9.72 2.37 11.25
CA GLY A 401 11.08 2.77 10.93
C GLY A 401 12.02 2.76 12.14
N ALA A 402 11.51 3.04 13.35
CA ALA A 402 12.29 2.94 14.58
C ALA A 402 12.52 1.49 14.98
N VAL A 403 11.56 0.60 14.75
CA VAL A 403 11.73 -0.85 14.93
C VAL A 403 12.83 -1.37 14.00
N MET A 404 12.80 -0.98 12.72
CA MET A 404 13.85 -1.34 11.76
C MET A 404 15.22 -0.81 12.20
N GLY A 405 15.29 0.45 12.65
CA GLY A 405 16.52 1.06 13.18
C GLY A 405 17.06 0.40 14.46
N SER A 406 16.18 -0.03 15.38
CA SER A 406 16.60 -0.69 16.63
C SER A 406 17.31 -2.02 16.38
N LYS A 407 17.04 -2.64 15.24
CA LYS A 407 17.70 -3.87 14.77
C LYS A 407 19.03 -3.62 14.07
N ASN A 408 19.48 -2.37 13.97
CA ASN A 408 20.60 -1.92 13.15
C ASN A 408 20.43 -2.29 11.66
N LEU A 409 19.18 -2.38 11.18
CA LEU A 409 18.86 -2.70 9.79
C LEU A 409 18.58 -1.40 9.03
N LYS A 410 19.46 -1.03 8.10
CA LYS A 410 19.35 0.21 7.31
C LYS A 410 18.37 0.09 6.13
N ALA A 411 18.39 -1.05 5.45
CA ALA A 411 17.60 -1.25 4.23
C ALA A 411 17.32 -2.73 3.94
N ILE A 412 16.30 -2.96 3.11
CA ILE A 412 16.01 -4.23 2.45
C ILE A 412 15.94 -3.95 0.95
N ALA A 413 17.01 -4.31 0.25
CA ALA A 413 17.12 -4.25 -1.19
C ALA A 413 16.61 -5.55 -1.82
N VAL A 414 15.77 -5.44 -2.84
CA VAL A 414 15.10 -6.59 -3.47
C VAL A 414 15.26 -6.52 -4.99
N ARG A 415 15.57 -7.67 -5.59
CA ARG A 415 15.58 -7.90 -7.03
C ARG A 415 14.91 -9.24 -7.35
N GLY A 416 13.87 -9.20 -8.18
CA GLY A 416 13.06 -10.38 -8.52
C GLY A 416 12.94 -10.62 -10.02
N THR A 417 13.30 -11.82 -10.46
CA THR A 417 13.31 -12.22 -11.89
C THR A 417 12.50 -13.46 -12.20
N GLN A 418 11.95 -14.12 -11.17
CA GLN A 418 11.28 -15.43 -11.31
C GLN A 418 9.88 -15.30 -11.94
N GLY A 419 9.20 -14.18 -11.74
CA GLY A 419 7.80 -14.00 -12.17
C GLY A 419 6.79 -14.49 -11.15
N VAL A 420 5.51 -14.20 -11.40
CA VAL A 420 4.37 -14.70 -10.60
C VAL A 420 3.56 -15.69 -11.45
N PRO A 421 3.52 -16.99 -11.08
CA PRO A 421 2.71 -17.97 -11.78
C PRO A 421 1.22 -17.74 -11.55
N VAL A 422 0.41 -18.11 -12.54
CA VAL A 422 -1.06 -17.94 -12.53
C VAL A 422 -1.71 -19.28 -12.87
N ALA A 423 -2.73 -19.68 -12.12
CA ALA A 423 -3.38 -20.99 -12.27
C ALA A 423 -4.17 -21.11 -13.60
N ASP A 424 -5.04 -20.15 -13.90
CA ASP A 424 -5.71 -20.00 -15.20
C ASP A 424 -5.27 -18.68 -15.87
N PRO A 425 -4.24 -18.69 -16.72
CA PRO A 425 -3.75 -17.47 -17.34
C PRO A 425 -4.76 -16.78 -18.26
N ALA A 426 -5.64 -17.54 -18.92
CA ALA A 426 -6.61 -16.98 -19.86
C ALA A 426 -7.78 -16.34 -19.11
N GLY A 427 -8.35 -17.04 -18.12
CA GLY A 427 -9.37 -16.48 -17.24
C GLY A 427 -8.84 -15.30 -16.45
N PHE A 428 -7.64 -15.40 -15.88
CA PHE A 428 -7.07 -14.32 -15.07
C PHE A 428 -6.78 -13.07 -15.90
N PHE A 429 -6.37 -13.25 -17.17
CA PHE A 429 -6.26 -12.14 -18.11
C PHE A 429 -7.60 -11.41 -18.32
N GLN A 430 -8.70 -12.15 -18.47
CA GLN A 430 -10.04 -11.58 -18.63
C GLN A 430 -10.47 -10.81 -17.37
N GLU A 431 -10.27 -11.39 -16.18
CA GLU A 431 -10.55 -10.71 -14.91
C GLU A 431 -9.73 -9.42 -14.75
N CYS A 432 -8.43 -9.45 -15.10
CA CYS A 432 -7.59 -8.25 -15.07
C CYS A 432 -8.09 -7.19 -16.05
N ALA A 433 -8.37 -7.56 -17.30
CA ALA A 433 -8.81 -6.64 -18.34
C ALA A 433 -10.16 -5.98 -17.97
N GLU A 434 -11.08 -6.75 -17.39
CA GLU A 434 -12.35 -6.24 -16.89
C GLU A 434 -12.15 -5.29 -15.70
N ALA A 435 -11.35 -5.66 -14.70
CA ALA A 435 -11.07 -4.79 -13.56
C ALA A 435 -10.41 -3.47 -13.98
N HIS A 436 -9.45 -3.49 -14.93
CA HIS A 436 -8.88 -2.27 -15.51
C HIS A 436 -9.91 -1.43 -16.27
N ARG A 437 -10.90 -2.06 -16.92
CA ARG A 437 -12.00 -1.35 -17.60
C ARG A 437 -12.92 -0.67 -16.58
N GLN A 438 -13.36 -1.40 -15.56
CA GLN A 438 -14.24 -0.89 -14.50
C GLN A 438 -13.60 0.31 -13.79
N VAL A 439 -12.31 0.19 -13.42
CA VAL A 439 -11.56 1.27 -12.79
C VAL A 439 -11.52 2.52 -13.69
N ARG A 440 -11.29 2.38 -15.00
CA ARG A 440 -11.24 3.52 -15.94
C ARG A 440 -12.61 4.13 -16.26
N GLN A 441 -13.69 3.37 -16.10
CA GLN A 441 -15.06 3.82 -16.36
C GLN A 441 -15.73 4.42 -15.12
N ASN A 442 -15.11 4.30 -13.94
CA ASN A 442 -15.62 4.87 -12.71
C ASN A 442 -15.57 6.41 -12.74
N HIS A 443 -16.60 7.06 -12.21
CA HIS A 443 -16.75 8.52 -12.21
C HIS A 443 -15.60 9.27 -11.50
N ARG A 444 -14.92 8.63 -10.55
CA ARG A 444 -13.76 9.19 -9.81
C ARG A 444 -12.45 9.08 -10.59
N TYR A 445 -12.39 8.26 -11.64
CA TYR A 445 -11.13 7.94 -12.31
C TYR A 445 -10.41 9.18 -12.84
N GLU A 446 -11.10 10.02 -13.60
CA GLU A 446 -10.48 11.17 -14.28
C GLU A 446 -9.89 12.17 -13.28
N GLU A 447 -10.63 12.43 -12.20
CA GLU A 447 -10.21 13.30 -11.10
C GLU A 447 -8.98 12.73 -10.38
N LEU A 448 -9.04 11.47 -9.94
CA LEU A 448 -7.93 10.82 -9.24
C LEU A 448 -6.70 10.65 -10.14
N HIS A 449 -6.91 10.42 -11.42
CA HIS A 449 -5.83 10.28 -12.40
C HIS A 449 -5.10 11.60 -12.62
N THR A 450 -5.84 12.70 -12.72
CA THR A 450 -5.29 14.02 -13.01
C THR A 450 -4.73 14.68 -11.76
N LEU A 451 -5.54 14.76 -10.70
CA LEU A 451 -5.25 15.53 -9.48
C LEU A 451 -4.79 14.68 -8.29
N GLY A 452 -4.72 13.36 -8.44
CA GLY A 452 -4.43 12.49 -7.29
C GLY A 452 -5.50 12.65 -6.22
N VAL A 453 -5.10 12.83 -4.96
CA VAL A 453 -6.04 13.14 -3.86
C VAL A 453 -6.08 14.63 -3.51
N THR A 454 -5.50 15.48 -4.35
CA THR A 454 -5.42 16.93 -4.12
C THR A 454 -6.80 17.56 -3.90
N ARG A 455 -7.78 17.24 -4.76
CA ARG A 455 -9.15 17.77 -4.64
C ARG A 455 -9.81 17.34 -3.32
N ASP A 456 -9.61 16.09 -2.92
CA ASP A 456 -10.09 15.57 -1.64
C ASP A 456 -9.46 16.32 -0.46
N GLN A 457 -8.17 16.67 -0.54
CA GLN A 457 -7.49 17.47 0.50
C GLN A 457 -8.01 18.91 0.57
N ASP A 458 -8.13 19.60 -0.57
CA ASP A 458 -8.71 20.95 -0.63
C ASP A 458 -10.17 20.94 -0.10
N ALA A 459 -10.93 19.88 -0.38
CA ALA A 459 -12.27 19.68 0.17
C ALA A 459 -12.27 19.54 1.70
N LEU A 460 -11.34 18.77 2.26
CA LEU A 460 -11.20 18.63 3.73
C LEU A 460 -10.85 19.94 4.41
N VAL A 461 -9.99 20.77 3.79
CA VAL A 461 -9.66 22.11 4.31
C VAL A 461 -10.88 23.03 4.33
N ARG A 462 -11.75 22.93 3.31
CA ARG A 462 -12.96 23.74 3.17
C ARG A 462 -14.13 23.24 4.00
N TYR A 463 -14.16 21.96 4.33
CA TYR A 463 -15.29 21.34 5.02
C TYR A 463 -15.47 21.90 6.45
N ARG A 464 -16.53 22.70 6.65
CA ARG A 464 -16.91 23.29 7.94
C ARG A 464 -18.42 23.16 8.22
N PRO A 465 -18.86 22.04 8.83
CA PRO A 465 -20.27 21.91 9.19
C PRO A 465 -20.66 22.94 10.26
N GLY A 466 -21.48 23.91 9.88
CA GLY A 466 -22.04 24.93 10.78
C GLY A 466 -21.02 25.97 11.23
N GLU A 467 -21.21 27.21 10.76
CA GLU A 467 -20.48 28.44 11.14
C GLU A 467 -20.01 28.42 12.62
N ALA A 468 -18.75 28.07 12.84
CA ALA A 468 -18.06 28.29 14.10
C ALA A 468 -17.05 29.41 13.86
N GLU A 469 -17.47 30.62 14.25
CA GLU A 469 -16.60 31.77 14.50
C GLU A 469 -15.54 31.39 15.54
N GLU A 470 -14.42 30.85 15.07
CA GLU A 470 -13.10 31.30 15.46
C GLU A 470 -12.44 31.71 14.14
N GLU A 471 -12.06 32.99 14.04
CA GLU A 471 -11.68 33.70 12.82
C GLU A 471 -11.13 32.78 11.70
N PRO A 472 -11.74 32.78 10.50
CA PRO A 472 -11.02 32.32 9.34
C PRO A 472 -9.76 33.19 9.22
N TRP A 473 -8.59 32.58 9.36
CA TRP A 473 -7.38 33.14 8.78
C TRP A 473 -7.63 33.13 7.28
N GLU A 474 -8.13 34.24 6.73
CA GLU A 474 -8.52 34.39 5.33
C GLU A 474 -7.42 33.86 4.40
N GLU A 475 -6.15 34.00 4.81
CA GLU A 475 -4.97 33.49 4.12
C GLU A 475 -4.95 31.96 3.94
N ILE A 476 -5.30 31.16 4.96
CA ILE A 476 -5.30 29.68 4.84
C ILE A 476 -6.42 29.20 3.93
N ALA A 477 -7.57 29.89 3.93
CA ALA A 477 -8.70 29.56 3.06
C ALA A 477 -8.38 29.79 1.56
N GLN A 478 -7.34 30.58 1.26
CA GLN A 478 -6.87 30.84 -0.10
C GLN A 478 -5.79 29.87 -0.56
N VAL A 479 -5.25 29.02 0.33
CA VAL A 479 -4.26 28.02 -0.05
C VAL A 479 -4.96 26.91 -0.85
N SER A 480 -4.37 26.55 -1.99
CA SER A 480 -4.87 25.46 -2.84
C SER A 480 -3.71 24.60 -3.31
N GLU A 481 -3.76 23.32 -2.97
CA GLU A 481 -2.81 22.34 -3.49
C GLU A 481 -3.04 22.13 -5.00
N GLU A 482 -4.28 22.27 -5.48
CA GLU A 482 -4.59 22.18 -6.91
C GLU A 482 -3.88 23.27 -7.73
N ALA A 483 -3.94 24.52 -7.28
CA ALA A 483 -3.24 25.63 -7.95
C ALA A 483 -1.72 25.41 -7.95
N PHE A 484 -1.18 24.91 -6.82
CA PHE A 484 0.25 24.58 -6.69
C PHE A 484 0.68 23.43 -7.63
N LEU A 485 -0.18 22.42 -7.79
CA LEU A 485 0.00 21.31 -8.73
C LEU A 485 0.05 21.81 -10.17
N GLN A 486 -0.85 22.70 -10.58
CA GLN A 486 -0.87 23.26 -11.94
C GLN A 486 0.43 24.02 -12.29
N GLU A 487 1.08 24.65 -11.31
CA GLU A 487 2.33 25.41 -11.52
C GLU A 487 3.58 24.52 -11.50
N HIS A 488 3.62 23.48 -10.66
CA HIS A 488 4.86 22.77 -10.31
C HIS A 488 4.90 21.28 -10.64
N LEU A 489 3.81 20.72 -11.16
CA LEU A 489 3.76 19.33 -11.60
C LEU A 489 4.80 19.08 -12.70
N TYR A 490 5.72 18.16 -12.44
CA TYR A 490 6.66 17.68 -13.45
C TYR A 490 6.05 16.53 -14.26
N ARG A 491 5.45 15.54 -13.58
CA ARG A 491 4.80 14.37 -14.19
C ARG A 491 4.01 13.57 -13.16
N LYS A 492 3.13 12.71 -13.66
CA LYS A 492 2.44 11.69 -12.84
C LYS A 492 3.29 10.43 -12.71
N GLU A 493 3.25 9.84 -11.52
CA GLU A 493 3.90 8.58 -11.19
C GLU A 493 2.87 7.53 -10.78
N SER A 494 3.19 6.26 -11.01
CA SER A 494 2.32 5.15 -10.61
C SER A 494 3.04 4.12 -9.75
N CYS A 495 2.28 3.49 -8.84
CA CYS A 495 2.68 2.23 -8.24
C CYS A 495 2.67 1.13 -9.31
N ALA A 496 3.34 0.01 -9.07
CA ALA A 496 3.27 -1.12 -10.00
C ALA A 496 1.81 -1.58 -10.20
N GLY A 497 1.43 -1.83 -11.45
CA GLY A 497 0.12 -2.34 -11.84
C GLY A 497 -1.06 -1.36 -11.68
N CYS A 498 -0.85 -0.11 -11.26
CA CYS A 498 -1.95 0.82 -10.98
C CYS A 498 -2.33 1.68 -12.20
N PRO A 499 -3.60 1.67 -12.66
CA PRO A 499 -4.06 2.53 -13.75
C PRO A 499 -4.40 3.96 -13.29
N VAL A 500 -4.57 4.22 -12.00
CA VAL A 500 -4.93 5.56 -11.51
C VAL A 500 -3.72 6.49 -11.53
N ALA A 501 -2.51 6.03 -11.19
CA ALA A 501 -1.30 6.86 -11.15
C ALA A 501 -1.48 8.16 -10.32
N CYS A 502 -2.00 8.02 -9.10
CA CYS A 502 -2.38 9.13 -8.22
C CYS A 502 -1.21 9.94 -7.65
N MET A 503 0.05 9.60 -7.92
CA MET A 503 1.20 10.28 -7.34
C MET A 503 1.64 11.45 -8.22
N GLU A 504 1.95 12.60 -7.61
CA GLU A 504 2.49 13.77 -8.28
C GLU A 504 3.99 13.95 -8.02
N SER A 505 4.78 14.03 -9.09
CA SER A 505 6.17 14.49 -8.99
C SER A 505 6.23 16.01 -9.15
N TYR A 506 6.89 16.68 -8.21
CA TYR A 506 7.10 18.13 -8.25
C TYR A 506 8.56 18.47 -8.50
N ARG A 507 8.79 19.60 -9.17
CA ARG A 507 10.10 20.25 -9.27
C ARG A 507 9.99 21.69 -8.81
N ILE A 508 10.48 21.98 -7.61
CA ILE A 508 10.32 23.30 -7.00
C ILE A 508 11.67 23.98 -6.86
N ALA A 509 11.85 25.05 -7.64
CA ALA A 509 13.09 25.83 -7.66
C ALA A 509 13.42 26.38 -6.27
N GLY A 510 14.66 26.12 -5.82
CA GLY A 510 15.16 26.52 -4.50
C GLY A 510 14.81 25.57 -3.36
N VAL A 511 13.97 24.55 -3.58
CA VAL A 511 13.59 23.56 -2.55
C VAL A 511 14.05 22.15 -2.93
N GLY A 512 13.75 21.71 -4.15
CA GLY A 512 14.13 20.38 -4.66
C GLY A 512 12.95 19.59 -5.24
N ASN A 513 13.26 18.39 -5.72
CA ASN A 513 12.28 17.50 -6.35
C ASN A 513 11.91 16.34 -5.41
N GLY A 514 10.73 15.79 -5.63
CA GLY A 514 10.16 14.72 -4.83
C GLY A 514 8.80 14.32 -5.36
N VAL A 515 8.18 13.34 -4.71
CA VAL A 515 6.85 12.85 -5.05
C VAL A 515 5.94 12.98 -3.84
N ILE A 516 4.73 13.51 -4.03
CA ILE A 516 3.65 13.39 -3.04
C ILE A 516 2.88 12.10 -3.30
N SER A 517 2.70 11.35 -2.22
CA SER A 517 1.74 10.27 -2.15
C SER A 517 0.79 10.57 -0.99
N CYS A 518 -0.51 10.38 -1.20
CA CYS A 518 -1.50 10.38 -0.11
C CYS A 518 -1.81 11.72 0.58
N GLY A 519 -1.50 12.86 -0.07
CA GLY A 519 -2.05 14.18 0.29
C GLY A 519 -1.66 14.66 1.71
N PRO A 520 -0.38 14.96 1.98
CA PRO A 520 0.11 15.45 3.28
C PRO A 520 -0.19 16.95 3.51
N TYR A 521 -0.86 17.60 2.55
CA TYR A 521 -1.08 19.04 2.46
C TYR A 521 -1.45 19.68 3.80
N ILE A 522 -2.50 19.16 4.46
CA ILE A 522 -3.08 19.75 5.66
C ILE A 522 -2.12 19.78 6.86
N ASP A 523 -1.14 18.87 6.91
CA ASP A 523 -0.27 18.65 8.07
C ASP A 523 0.73 19.80 8.29
N PHE A 524 1.21 20.42 7.21
CA PHE A 524 2.11 21.57 7.28
C PHE A 524 1.52 22.86 6.70
N THR A 525 0.20 22.90 6.46
CA THR A 525 -0.54 24.14 6.14
C THR A 525 -1.49 24.51 7.27
N CYS A 526 -2.69 23.93 7.30
CA CYS A 526 -3.73 24.26 8.27
C CYS A 526 -3.28 24.04 9.72
N GLY A 527 -2.56 22.95 10.00
CA GLY A 527 -2.10 22.61 11.35
C GLY A 527 -1.25 23.71 12.02
N PRO A 528 -0.07 24.05 11.49
CA PRO A 528 0.80 25.09 12.04
C PRO A 528 0.44 26.53 11.60
N GLY A 529 -0.62 26.70 10.81
CA GLY A 529 -1.06 28.00 10.29
C GLY A 529 -0.13 28.57 9.21
N ASN A 530 0.30 27.74 8.28
CA ASN A 530 1.20 28.09 7.17
C ASN A 530 0.43 28.23 5.85
N ALA A 531 0.47 29.43 5.26
CA ALA A 531 -0.09 29.69 3.92
C ALA A 531 0.94 29.59 2.78
N ASP A 532 2.22 29.37 3.09
CA ASP A 532 3.28 29.22 2.09
C ASP A 532 3.42 27.75 1.64
N MET A 533 2.97 27.47 0.42
CA MET A 533 3.06 26.15 -0.20
C MET A 533 4.50 25.67 -0.47
N ARG A 534 5.44 26.59 -0.66
CA ARG A 534 6.86 26.22 -0.81
C ARG A 534 7.43 25.73 0.52
N LEU A 535 7.04 26.37 1.63
CA LEU A 535 7.42 25.92 2.97
C LEU A 535 6.76 24.57 3.33
N PHE A 536 5.49 24.36 2.96
CA PHE A 536 4.84 23.05 3.08
C PHE A 536 5.65 21.97 2.34
N TRP A 537 5.98 22.21 1.07
CA TRP A 537 6.73 21.26 0.27
C TRP A 537 8.10 20.96 0.87
N GLU A 538 8.80 21.98 1.34
CA GLU A 538 10.11 21.83 1.97
C GLU A 538 10.04 20.98 3.25
N ALA A 539 9.05 21.23 4.12
CA ALA A 539 8.84 20.45 5.33
C ALA A 539 8.48 18.99 5.02
N TYR A 540 7.63 18.77 4.01
CA TYR A 540 7.27 17.43 3.56
C TYR A 540 8.47 16.67 2.99
N LEU A 541 9.24 17.30 2.09
CA LEU A 541 10.46 16.72 1.52
C LEU A 541 11.51 16.42 2.61
N TYR A 542 11.62 17.29 3.62
CA TYR A 542 12.47 17.06 4.79
C TYR A 542 12.04 15.80 5.55
N CYS A 543 10.74 15.60 5.78
CA CYS A 543 10.22 14.39 6.43
C CYS A 543 10.52 13.14 5.61
N GLN A 544 10.31 13.18 4.29
CA GLN A 544 10.58 12.04 3.41
C GLN A 544 12.06 11.63 3.41
N LYS A 545 12.96 12.61 3.26
CA LYS A 545 14.41 12.35 3.29
C LYS A 545 14.84 11.79 4.64
N ASN A 546 14.33 12.34 5.74
CA ASN A 546 14.78 11.94 7.08
C ASN A 546 14.09 10.69 7.65
N GLY A 547 13.02 10.21 7.01
CA GLY A 547 12.27 9.04 7.46
C GLY A 547 11.30 9.37 8.60
N LEU A 548 10.49 10.42 8.47
CA LEU A 548 9.50 10.85 9.46
C LEU A 548 8.05 10.71 8.98
N ASP A 549 7.17 10.35 9.90
CA ASP A 549 5.71 10.49 9.75
C ASP A 549 5.32 11.97 9.69
N SER A 550 4.93 12.46 8.51
CA SER A 550 4.50 13.85 8.31
C SER A 550 3.26 14.20 9.13
N ARG A 551 2.33 13.26 9.34
CA ARG A 551 1.09 13.50 10.10
C ARG A 551 1.38 13.72 11.57
N THR A 552 2.17 12.85 12.18
CA THR A 552 2.60 13.00 13.57
C THR A 552 3.41 14.29 13.75
N CYS A 553 4.28 14.63 12.81
CA CYS A 553 5.02 15.90 12.85
C CYS A 553 4.09 17.12 12.77
N GLY A 554 3.15 17.15 11.82
CA GLY A 554 2.18 18.22 11.66
C GLY A 554 1.29 18.41 12.89
N GLY A 555 0.82 17.30 13.47
CA GLY A 555 0.06 17.31 14.72
C GLY A 555 0.85 17.88 15.90
N LEU A 556 2.11 17.45 16.09
CA LEU A 556 2.98 18.00 17.15
C LEU A 556 3.23 19.49 16.95
N LEU A 557 3.55 19.91 15.72
CA LEU A 557 3.76 21.32 15.36
C LEU A 557 2.52 22.17 15.65
N SER A 558 1.34 21.70 15.25
CA SER A 558 0.06 22.39 15.52
C SER A 558 -0.16 22.58 17.02
N SER A 559 0.03 21.54 17.83
CA SER A 559 -0.11 21.62 19.29
C SER A 559 0.89 22.58 19.92
N LEU A 560 2.17 22.53 19.51
CA LEU A 560 3.22 23.40 20.04
C LEU A 560 3.00 24.86 19.70
N VAL A 561 2.61 25.17 18.45
CA VAL A 561 2.28 26.53 18.02
C VAL A 561 1.10 27.07 18.84
N ARG A 562 0.05 26.27 19.06
CA ARG A 562 -1.10 26.69 19.87
C ARG A 562 -0.73 26.92 21.34
N LEU A 563 0.02 26.00 21.96
CA LEU A 563 0.50 26.15 23.33
C LEU A 563 1.34 27.43 23.51
N TYR A 564 2.20 27.74 22.53
CA TYR A 564 3.05 28.92 22.57
C TYR A 564 2.24 30.22 22.42
N GLN A 565 1.23 30.22 21.54
CA GLN A 565 0.36 31.37 21.32
C GLN A 565 -0.56 31.68 22.48
N ASP A 566 -1.06 30.63 23.14
CA ASP A 566 -1.89 30.77 24.35
C ASP A 566 -1.04 31.05 25.60
N GLU A 567 0.28 31.27 25.42
CA GLU A 567 1.26 31.56 26.47
C GLU A 567 1.34 30.46 27.56
N VAL A 568 0.94 29.23 27.21
CA VAL A 568 1.02 28.04 28.08
C VAL A 568 2.46 27.54 28.20
N ILE A 569 3.25 27.69 27.12
CA ILE A 569 4.68 27.36 27.10
C ILE A 569 5.49 28.57 26.66
N SER A 570 6.69 28.71 27.20
CA SER A 570 7.61 29.80 26.89
C SER A 570 8.65 29.42 25.84
N GLN A 571 9.26 30.43 25.21
CA GLN A 571 10.36 30.25 24.25
C GLN A 571 11.54 29.44 24.85
N LYS A 572 11.76 29.56 26.16
CA LYS A 572 12.83 28.82 26.87
C LYS A 572 12.57 27.31 26.92
N GLU A 573 11.31 26.90 27.04
CA GLU A 573 10.91 25.49 27.12
C GLU A 573 11.02 24.77 25.77
N VAL A 574 11.13 25.52 24.68
CA VAL A 574 11.30 25.02 23.31
C VAL A 574 12.66 25.42 22.74
N ASP A 575 13.70 25.42 23.58
CA ASP A 575 15.10 25.68 23.24
C ASP A 575 15.37 27.00 22.52
N GLY A 576 14.62 28.05 22.82
CA GLY A 576 14.79 29.34 22.16
C GLY A 576 14.02 29.49 20.84
N LEU A 577 13.29 28.45 20.38
CA LEU A 577 12.54 28.54 19.13
C LEU A 577 11.35 29.50 19.25
N ARG A 578 11.23 30.42 18.29
CA ARG A 578 10.07 31.31 18.20
C ARG A 578 8.95 30.62 17.42
N LEU A 579 8.01 29.99 18.14
CA LEU A 579 6.92 29.20 17.54
C LEU A 579 5.75 30.05 17.01
N VAL A 580 6.03 30.96 16.07
CA VAL A 580 5.00 31.75 15.39
C VAL A 580 4.30 30.89 14.33
N ARG A 581 2.98 31.05 14.21
CA ARG A 581 2.18 30.47 13.12
C ARG A 581 2.82 30.72 11.77
N GLY A 582 2.84 29.68 10.94
CA GLY A 582 3.35 29.73 9.57
C GLY A 582 4.85 30.00 9.43
N SER A 583 5.58 30.17 10.53
CA SER A 583 7.00 30.52 10.43
C SER A 583 7.87 29.31 10.07
N ARG A 584 8.83 29.55 9.18
CA ARG A 584 9.86 28.58 8.81
C ARG A 584 10.66 28.09 10.01
N GLU A 585 10.98 28.97 10.95
CA GLU A 585 11.72 28.62 12.17
C GLU A 585 10.95 27.61 13.03
N ALA A 586 9.64 27.81 13.22
CA ALA A 586 8.81 26.86 13.95
C ALA A 586 8.76 25.50 13.25
N ILE A 587 8.46 25.49 11.95
CA ILE A 587 8.24 24.25 11.20
C ILE A 587 9.55 23.47 11.03
N LEU A 588 10.54 24.04 10.34
CA LEU A 588 11.78 23.32 10.04
C LEU A 588 12.70 23.19 11.27
N GLY A 589 12.67 24.17 12.19
CA GLY A 589 13.49 24.13 13.41
C GLY A 589 13.07 23.02 14.37
N VAL A 590 11.76 22.81 14.57
CA VAL A 590 11.26 21.69 15.38
C VAL A 590 11.55 20.35 14.70
N LEU A 591 11.31 20.25 13.38
CA LEU A 591 11.62 19.02 12.63
C LEU A 591 13.10 18.63 12.75
N ASP A 592 14.02 19.59 12.58
CA ASP A 592 15.45 19.34 12.68
C ASP A 592 15.87 18.90 14.09
N LYS A 593 15.33 19.53 15.13
CA LYS A 593 15.55 19.08 16.52
C LYS A 593 15.03 17.67 16.78
N ILE A 594 13.85 17.30 16.25
CA ILE A 594 13.31 15.94 16.37
C ILE A 594 14.25 14.93 15.72
N VAL A 595 14.69 15.17 14.48
CA VAL A 595 15.59 14.25 13.76
C VAL A 595 16.94 14.11 14.45
N ARG A 596 17.47 15.20 15.00
CA ARG A 596 18.75 15.18 15.74
C ARG A 596 18.62 14.64 17.16
N ARG A 597 17.40 14.62 17.70
CA ARG A 597 17.09 14.32 19.10
C ARG A 597 17.85 15.24 20.07
N GLU A 598 17.79 16.54 19.78
CA GLU A 598 18.47 17.58 20.55
C GLU A 598 17.47 18.49 21.27
N GLY A 599 17.72 18.76 22.56
CA GLY A 599 16.88 19.61 23.41
C GLY A 599 15.42 19.15 23.45
N ILE A 600 14.47 20.02 23.13
CA ILE A 600 13.03 19.68 23.05
C ILE A 600 12.77 18.54 22.06
N GLY A 601 13.60 18.42 21.02
CA GLY A 601 13.53 17.34 20.03
C GLY A 601 13.69 15.94 20.64
N GLU A 602 14.46 15.78 21.72
CA GLU A 602 14.62 14.50 22.43
C GLU A 602 13.31 14.04 23.10
N ILE A 603 12.52 15.00 23.58
CA ILE A 603 11.21 14.73 24.18
C ILE A 603 10.20 14.45 23.08
N LEU A 604 10.12 15.33 22.08
CA LEU A 604 9.17 15.21 20.98
C LEU A 604 9.38 13.92 20.20
N ALA A 605 10.62 13.49 19.97
CA ALA A 605 10.95 12.23 19.30
C ALA A 605 10.41 10.98 20.02
N LYS A 606 10.06 11.07 21.31
CA LYS A 606 9.42 9.99 22.08
C LYS A 606 7.88 10.01 21.98
N GLY A 607 7.33 10.82 21.09
CA GLY A 607 5.90 10.88 20.80
C GLY A 607 5.08 11.53 21.91
N VAL A 608 3.77 11.63 21.66
CA VAL A 608 2.84 12.43 22.48
C VAL A 608 2.85 12.07 23.97
N ALA A 609 2.92 10.79 24.33
CA ALA A 609 2.92 10.40 25.73
C ALA A 609 4.11 10.98 26.51
N ALA A 610 5.28 11.11 25.89
CA ALA A 610 6.43 11.76 26.51
C ALA A 610 6.29 13.28 26.52
N THR A 611 5.76 13.86 25.44
CA THR A 611 5.48 15.30 25.32
C THR A 611 4.51 15.79 26.40
N LEU A 612 3.40 15.10 26.61
CA LEU A 612 2.42 15.45 27.64
C LEU A 612 3.01 15.39 29.06
N ARG A 613 3.84 14.38 29.35
CA ARG A 613 4.53 14.30 30.65
C ARG A 613 5.53 15.44 30.86
N HIS A 614 6.10 15.97 29.79
CA HIS A 614 7.08 17.04 29.87
C HIS A 614 6.43 18.40 30.15
N PHE A 615 5.38 18.76 29.41
CA PHE A 615 4.68 20.03 29.63
C PHE A 615 3.71 20.00 30.82
N GLY A 616 3.26 18.81 31.22
CA GLY A 616 2.46 18.63 32.44
C GLY A 616 0.96 18.91 32.25
N GLN A 617 0.28 19.03 33.39
CA GLN A 617 -1.18 19.16 33.47
C GLN A 617 -1.68 20.44 32.80
N GLY A 618 -2.78 20.34 32.08
CA GLY A 618 -3.42 21.46 31.36
C GLY A 618 -3.05 21.54 29.88
N THR A 619 -2.16 20.65 29.39
CA THR A 619 -1.77 20.60 27.97
C THR A 619 -2.45 19.49 27.18
N GLU A 620 -3.18 18.59 27.86
CA GLU A 620 -3.76 17.39 27.26
C GLU A 620 -4.72 17.70 26.11
N ASP A 621 -5.50 18.76 26.21
CA ASP A 621 -6.49 19.14 25.19
C ASP A 621 -5.85 19.74 23.92
N TYR A 622 -4.56 20.11 23.96
CA TYR A 622 -3.84 20.64 22.80
C TYR A 622 -3.35 19.54 21.85
N PHE A 623 -3.15 18.32 22.35
CA PHE A 623 -2.67 17.19 21.58
C PHE A 623 -3.83 16.28 21.18
N ILE A 624 -4.24 16.34 19.91
CA ILE A 624 -5.38 15.57 19.39
C ILE A 624 -4.89 14.16 19.03
N HIS A 625 -4.96 13.22 19.97
CA HIS A 625 -4.45 11.86 19.78
C HIS A 625 -5.38 10.78 20.34
N THR A 626 -5.39 9.60 19.71
CA THR A 626 -6.00 8.39 20.30
C THR A 626 -4.92 7.33 20.49
N LYS A 627 -4.84 6.73 21.69
CA LYS A 627 -3.85 5.68 22.04
C LYS A 627 -2.38 6.06 21.78
N GLY A 628 -2.08 7.37 21.75
CA GLY A 628 -0.76 7.93 21.48
C GLY A 628 -0.49 8.28 20.01
N SER A 629 -1.37 7.90 19.09
CA SER A 629 -1.31 8.28 17.67
C SER A 629 -2.00 9.62 17.44
N LEU A 630 -1.28 10.60 16.91
CA LEU A 630 -1.84 11.91 16.57
C LEU A 630 -2.80 11.81 15.39
N HIS A 631 -3.91 12.54 15.47
CA HIS A 631 -4.84 12.68 14.35
C HIS A 631 -4.22 13.59 13.28
N GLN A 632 -4.66 13.42 12.03
CA GLN A 632 -4.30 14.35 10.96
C GLN A 632 -4.81 15.76 11.33
N ALA A 633 -4.02 16.77 11.02
CA ALA A 633 -4.43 18.15 11.26
C ALA A 633 -5.70 18.47 10.46
N GLY A 634 -6.65 19.21 11.04
CA GLY A 634 -7.87 19.64 10.33
C GLY A 634 -8.99 18.61 10.23
N ILE A 635 -8.86 17.41 10.80
CA ILE A 635 -10.00 16.49 10.88
C ILE A 635 -11.13 17.12 11.71
N SER A 636 -12.32 17.16 11.11
CA SER A 636 -13.51 17.69 11.77
C SER A 636 -13.98 16.75 12.89
N PRO A 637 -14.08 17.22 14.15
CA PRO A 637 -14.57 16.41 15.26
C PRO A 637 -16.07 16.05 15.15
N MET A 638 -16.76 16.58 14.14
CA MET A 638 -18.17 16.32 13.89
C MET A 638 -18.42 15.06 13.06
N VAL A 639 -17.39 14.49 12.42
CA VAL A 639 -17.54 13.28 11.59
C VAL A 639 -17.62 12.04 12.49
N LYS A 640 -18.83 11.48 12.63
CA LYS A 640 -19.16 10.47 13.65
C LYS A 640 -18.56 9.11 13.37
N GLY A 641 -18.55 8.63 12.13
CA GLY A 641 -17.91 7.35 11.81
C GLY A 641 -16.39 7.43 11.95
N PHE A 642 -15.75 8.52 11.53
CA PHE A 642 -14.33 8.75 11.80
C PHE A 642 -14.01 8.78 13.30
N ALA A 643 -14.85 9.44 14.11
CA ALA A 643 -14.70 9.49 15.56
C ALA A 643 -14.79 8.09 16.18
N LEU A 644 -15.81 7.30 15.82
CA LEU A 644 -15.92 5.91 16.30
C LEU A 644 -14.72 5.07 15.85
N SER A 645 -14.38 5.11 14.55
CA SER A 645 -13.24 4.39 13.98
C SER A 645 -11.94 4.71 14.71
N SER A 646 -11.68 6.00 14.99
CA SER A 646 -10.49 6.41 15.74
C SER A 646 -10.50 5.88 17.17
N SER A 647 -11.66 5.88 17.82
CA SER A 647 -11.85 5.36 19.17
C SER A 647 -11.50 3.87 19.24
N VAL A 648 -12.04 3.04 18.35
CA VAL A 648 -11.88 1.57 18.40
C VAL A 648 -10.65 1.05 17.65
N SER A 649 -10.02 1.89 16.82
CA SER A 649 -8.86 1.53 16.01
C SER A 649 -7.76 0.82 16.81
N PRO A 650 -7.17 -0.26 16.27
CA PRO A 650 -6.11 -0.99 16.94
C PRO A 650 -4.81 -0.17 17.05
N THR A 651 -4.60 0.84 16.19
CA THR A 651 -3.40 1.70 16.18
C THR A 651 -3.67 3.10 16.72
N GLY A 652 -4.93 3.45 16.95
CA GLY A 652 -5.37 4.82 17.29
C GLY A 652 -5.53 5.74 16.07
N ASP A 653 -5.34 5.23 14.85
CA ASP A 653 -5.68 5.93 13.60
C ASP A 653 -6.98 5.37 13.01
N GLY A 654 -8.01 6.23 12.88
CA GLY A 654 -9.32 5.85 12.36
C GLY A 654 -9.47 5.83 10.84
N ILE A 655 -8.41 6.12 10.07
CA ILE A 655 -8.53 6.24 8.60
C ILE A 655 -9.09 4.96 7.95
N LYS A 656 -8.66 3.77 8.38
CA LYS A 656 -9.07 2.49 7.76
C LYS A 656 -10.53 2.09 8.03
N GLY A 657 -11.14 2.62 9.07
CA GLY A 657 -12.57 2.43 9.34
C GLY A 657 -13.44 3.59 8.86
N SER A 658 -12.85 4.55 8.16
CA SER A 658 -13.61 5.64 7.53
C SER A 658 -14.29 5.12 6.27
N SER A 659 -15.60 5.33 6.16
CA SER A 659 -16.37 4.85 5.02
C SER A 659 -16.30 5.81 3.84
N GLY A 660 -16.21 5.24 2.64
CA GLY A 660 -16.37 5.98 1.39
C GLY A 660 -17.71 6.71 1.30
N ILE A 661 -18.73 6.27 2.05
CA ILE A 661 -20.02 6.97 2.12
C ILE A 661 -19.88 8.32 2.81
N GLU A 662 -19.23 8.36 3.98
CA GLU A 662 -19.00 9.62 4.70
C GLU A 662 -18.03 10.52 3.93
N TRP A 663 -16.95 9.96 3.38
CA TRP A 663 -16.03 10.72 2.54
C TRP A 663 -16.74 11.30 1.31
N GLY A 664 -17.56 10.51 0.63
CA GLY A 664 -18.38 10.96 -0.49
C GLY A 664 -19.27 12.14 -0.09
N ALA A 665 -19.94 12.07 1.07
CA ALA A 665 -20.78 13.16 1.56
C ALA A 665 -19.97 14.42 1.92
N ILE A 666 -18.80 14.26 2.55
CA ILE A 666 -17.88 15.35 2.88
C ILE A 666 -17.38 16.03 1.61
N PHE A 667 -16.82 15.27 0.67
CA PHE A 667 -16.28 15.79 -0.58
C PHE A 667 -17.37 16.48 -1.38
N LEU A 668 -18.56 15.86 -1.48
CA LEU A 668 -19.68 16.47 -2.17
C LEU A 668 -20.05 17.84 -1.60
N SER A 669 -20.12 17.96 -0.27
CA SER A 669 -20.47 19.22 0.41
C SER A 669 -19.40 20.32 0.28
N ALA A 670 -18.16 19.94 -0.03
CA ALA A 670 -17.03 20.85 -0.18
C ALA A 670 -16.68 21.15 -1.64
N THR A 671 -17.29 20.44 -2.60
CA THR A 671 -17.11 20.62 -4.03
C THR A 671 -18.20 21.50 -4.64
N GLY A 672 -17.84 22.38 -5.57
CA GLY A 672 -18.78 23.21 -6.34
C GLY A 672 -19.45 22.48 -7.51
N VAL A 673 -19.81 21.21 -7.32
CA VAL A 673 -20.51 20.42 -8.36
C VAL A 673 -21.93 20.96 -8.59
N GLU A 674 -22.47 20.74 -9.79
CA GLU A 674 -23.81 21.17 -10.16
C GLU A 674 -24.88 20.47 -9.30
N GLU A 675 -25.94 21.20 -8.92
CA GLU A 675 -26.93 20.72 -7.94
C GLU A 675 -27.65 19.43 -8.38
N ALA A 676 -27.86 19.23 -9.68
CA ALA A 676 -28.49 18.02 -10.20
C ALA A 676 -27.60 16.78 -10.01
N GLU A 677 -26.29 16.91 -10.25
CA GLU A 677 -25.30 15.86 -10.02
C GLU A 677 -25.14 15.61 -8.52
N ALA A 678 -25.09 16.68 -7.72
CA ALA A 678 -25.01 16.56 -6.27
C ALA A 678 -26.21 15.84 -5.65
N ALA A 679 -27.43 16.12 -6.14
CA ALA A 679 -28.63 15.43 -5.68
C ALA A 679 -28.59 13.93 -6.01
N GLN A 680 -28.09 13.57 -7.19
CA GLN A 680 -27.91 12.17 -7.58
C GLN A 680 -26.90 11.46 -6.66
N ILE A 681 -25.72 12.05 -6.47
CA ILE A 681 -24.67 11.49 -5.60
C ILE A 681 -25.20 11.32 -4.16
N ARG A 682 -25.91 12.31 -3.59
CA ARG A 682 -26.54 12.16 -2.27
C ARG A 682 -27.49 10.97 -2.20
N GLN A 683 -28.34 10.80 -3.20
CA GLN A 683 -29.29 9.69 -3.23
C GLN A 683 -28.56 8.33 -3.32
N GLU A 684 -27.47 8.25 -4.08
CA GLU A 684 -26.64 7.04 -4.17
C GLU A 684 -25.99 6.71 -2.82
N LEU A 685 -25.41 7.71 -2.15
CA LEU A 685 -24.81 7.56 -0.81
C LEU A 685 -25.82 7.14 0.25
N GLU A 686 -27.01 7.75 0.27
CA GLU A 686 -28.10 7.39 1.20
C GLU A 686 -28.60 5.96 0.96
N THR A 687 -28.71 5.55 -0.31
CA THR A 687 -29.16 4.20 -0.69
C THR A 687 -28.12 3.16 -0.28
N ALA A 688 -26.83 3.43 -0.50
CA ALA A 688 -25.74 2.57 -0.06
C ALA A 688 -25.69 2.47 1.48
N ALA A 689 -25.92 3.59 2.18
CA ALA A 689 -25.99 3.63 3.63
C ALA A 689 -27.16 2.79 4.17
N GLU A 690 -28.34 2.90 3.57
CA GLU A 690 -29.52 2.10 3.93
C GLU A 690 -29.29 0.61 3.69
N ALA A 691 -28.65 0.25 2.57
CA ALA A 691 -28.36 -1.14 2.25
C ALA A 691 -27.37 -1.79 3.25
N LEU A 692 -26.37 -1.04 3.71
CA LEU A 692 -25.35 -1.53 4.65
C LEU A 692 -25.79 -1.48 6.11
N THR A 693 -26.54 -0.46 6.49
CA THR A 693 -26.77 -0.12 7.90
C THR A 693 -28.24 -0.26 8.32
N GLY A 694 -29.15 -0.36 7.35
CA GLY A 694 -30.60 -0.34 7.58
C GLY A 694 -31.20 1.06 7.70
N THR A 695 -30.40 2.13 7.59
CA THR A 695 -30.86 3.51 7.70
C THR A 695 -30.14 4.42 6.69
N ARG A 696 -30.87 5.35 6.08
CA ARG A 696 -30.29 6.39 5.21
C ARG A 696 -29.46 7.39 6.01
N GLN A 697 -29.79 7.57 7.29
CA GLN A 697 -29.16 8.58 8.13
C GLN A 697 -27.67 8.31 8.36
N ALA A 698 -27.20 7.07 8.17
CA ALA A 698 -25.78 6.75 8.23
C ALA A 698 -24.94 7.44 7.13
N ALA A 699 -25.57 7.98 6.07
CA ALA A 699 -24.87 8.81 5.07
C ALA A 699 -24.53 10.21 5.57
N ASP A 700 -25.27 10.77 6.54
CA ASP A 700 -24.97 12.07 7.15
C ASP A 700 -23.71 11.96 8.03
N PRO A 701 -22.58 12.62 7.70
CA PRO A 701 -21.36 12.54 8.50
C PRO A 701 -21.53 12.98 9.96
N THR A 702 -22.55 13.78 10.27
CA THR A 702 -22.78 14.36 11.59
C THR A 702 -23.76 13.57 12.46
N ALA A 703 -24.43 12.55 11.90
CA ALA A 703 -25.39 11.72 12.62
C ALA A 703 -24.71 10.48 13.25
N SER A 704 -25.15 10.09 14.45
CA SER A 704 -24.59 8.91 15.15
C SER A 704 -25.24 7.58 14.68
N GLU A 705 -26.46 7.63 14.14
CA GLU A 705 -27.24 6.45 13.75
C GLU A 705 -26.57 5.65 12.61
N GLY A 706 -26.50 4.33 12.76
CA GLY A 706 -25.95 3.40 11.76
C GLY A 706 -24.42 3.47 11.57
N LYS A 707 -23.70 4.35 12.29
CA LYS A 707 -22.26 4.53 12.14
C LYS A 707 -21.43 3.33 12.61
N ALA A 708 -21.88 2.60 13.62
CA ALA A 708 -21.19 1.39 14.06
C ALA A 708 -21.20 0.29 12.99
N ALA A 709 -22.34 0.12 12.29
CA ALA A 709 -22.42 -0.75 11.11
C ALA A 709 -21.48 -0.28 10.01
N LEU A 710 -21.52 1.02 9.72
CA LEU A 710 -20.72 1.63 8.66
C LEU A 710 -19.21 1.43 8.87
N VAL A 711 -18.73 1.69 10.09
CA VAL A 711 -17.31 1.48 10.47
C VAL A 711 -16.95 -0.01 10.40
N TYR A 712 -17.79 -0.91 10.93
CA TYR A 712 -17.57 -2.35 10.84
C TYR A 712 -17.40 -2.83 9.38
N HIS A 713 -18.27 -2.37 8.48
CA HIS A 713 -18.21 -2.71 7.06
C HIS A 713 -16.95 -2.12 6.39
N ALA A 714 -16.66 -0.84 6.61
CA ALA A 714 -15.50 -0.15 6.02
C ALA A 714 -14.17 -0.78 6.46
N GLU A 715 -14.04 -1.14 7.72
CA GLU A 715 -12.85 -1.81 8.26
C GLU A 715 -12.65 -3.21 7.64
N ASN A 716 -13.73 -3.97 7.46
CA ASN A 716 -13.65 -5.30 6.86
C ASN A 716 -13.34 -5.22 5.36
N GLU A 717 -13.99 -4.31 4.63
CA GLU A 717 -13.71 -4.10 3.21
C GLU A 717 -12.27 -3.65 2.99
N SER A 718 -11.79 -2.65 3.74
CA SER A 718 -10.39 -2.20 3.66
C SER A 718 -9.39 -3.31 3.94
N ALA A 719 -9.71 -4.19 4.89
CA ALA A 719 -8.87 -5.35 5.20
C ALA A 719 -8.80 -6.36 4.04
N THR A 720 -9.84 -6.49 3.19
CA THR A 720 -9.76 -7.35 2.00
C THR A 720 -8.71 -6.89 0.99
N ALA A 721 -8.53 -5.57 0.85
CA ALA A 721 -7.48 -5.01 0.00
C ALA A 721 -6.07 -5.34 0.54
N ASP A 722 -5.86 -5.14 1.85
CA ASP A 722 -4.59 -5.47 2.52
C ASP A 722 -4.26 -6.98 2.42
N LEU A 723 -5.26 -7.86 2.60
CA LEU A 723 -5.09 -9.31 2.45
C LEU A 723 -4.63 -9.72 1.05
N THR A 724 -5.06 -8.99 0.02
CA THR A 724 -4.86 -9.35 -1.39
C THR A 724 -3.68 -8.64 -2.03
N GLY A 725 -3.15 -7.60 -1.39
CA GLY A 725 -2.06 -6.77 -1.90
C GLY A 725 -2.53 -5.68 -2.87
N VAL A 726 -3.84 -5.42 -2.92
CA VAL A 726 -4.46 -4.40 -3.76
C VAL A 726 -4.54 -3.08 -2.99
N CYS A 727 -4.38 -1.95 -3.69
CA CYS A 727 -4.53 -0.64 -3.08
C CYS A 727 -5.97 -0.41 -2.61
N THR A 728 -6.17 -0.10 -1.33
CA THR A 728 -7.49 0.24 -0.74
C THR A 728 -8.18 1.38 -1.48
N TRP A 729 -7.45 2.29 -2.11
CA TRP A 729 -8.02 3.38 -2.91
C TRP A 729 -8.74 2.93 -4.17
N LEU A 730 -8.57 1.68 -4.61
CA LEU A 730 -9.36 1.12 -5.72
C LEU A 730 -10.69 0.50 -5.25
N THR A 731 -10.96 0.50 -3.94
CA THR A 731 -12.18 -0.03 -3.32
C THR A 731 -13.19 1.08 -3.00
N SER A 732 -14.30 0.74 -2.33
CA SER A 732 -15.33 1.72 -1.94
C SER A 732 -14.77 2.86 -1.08
N PHE A 733 -13.60 2.70 -0.45
CA PHE A 733 -12.93 3.73 0.34
C PHE A 733 -12.85 5.11 -0.36
N LEU A 734 -12.56 5.13 -1.67
CA LEU A 734 -12.63 6.35 -2.51
C LEU A 734 -13.73 6.25 -3.59
N SER A 735 -14.79 5.49 -3.33
CA SER A 735 -15.89 5.22 -4.27
C SER A 735 -15.43 4.55 -5.58
N MET A 736 -14.39 3.73 -5.51
CA MET A 736 -13.84 2.97 -6.65
C MET A 736 -14.41 1.54 -6.71
N PRO A 737 -14.39 0.87 -7.88
CA PRO A 737 -15.28 -0.28 -8.14
C PRO A 737 -14.73 -1.65 -7.70
N ILE A 738 -13.50 -1.73 -7.16
CA ILE A 738 -12.93 -3.02 -6.78
C ILE A 738 -13.50 -3.46 -5.42
N ASP A 739 -14.48 -4.35 -5.46
CA ASP A 739 -15.18 -4.89 -4.30
C ASP A 739 -14.61 -6.27 -3.85
N PRO A 740 -15.02 -6.79 -2.67
CA PRO A 740 -14.60 -8.10 -2.20
C PRO A 740 -14.93 -9.25 -3.17
N ALA A 741 -16.02 -9.15 -3.94
CA ALA A 741 -16.39 -10.18 -4.91
C ALA A 741 -15.41 -10.23 -6.09
N THR A 742 -14.99 -9.07 -6.58
CA THR A 742 -14.00 -8.93 -7.66
C THR A 742 -12.64 -9.43 -7.22
N LEU A 743 -12.22 -9.11 -5.98
CA LEU A 743 -11.01 -9.66 -5.39
C LEU A 743 -11.08 -11.19 -5.25
N ALA A 744 -12.20 -11.73 -4.76
CA ALA A 744 -12.37 -13.17 -4.57
C ALA A 744 -12.36 -13.96 -5.91
N ARG A 745 -13.00 -13.43 -6.96
CA ARG A 745 -12.92 -14.01 -8.32
C ARG A 745 -11.48 -14.00 -8.83
N ALA A 746 -10.79 -12.87 -8.74
CA ALA A 746 -9.41 -12.75 -9.20
C ALA A 746 -8.46 -13.73 -8.47
N ILE A 747 -8.62 -13.92 -7.15
CA ILE A 747 -7.86 -14.91 -6.39
C ILE A 747 -8.20 -16.34 -6.84
N SER A 748 -9.49 -16.66 -6.97
CA SER A 748 -9.93 -18.01 -7.34
C SER A 748 -9.48 -18.43 -8.75
N VAL A 749 -9.39 -17.47 -9.68
CA VAL A 749 -8.92 -17.72 -11.05
C VAL A 749 -7.39 -17.67 -11.12
N GLY A 750 -6.78 -16.73 -10.37
CA GLY A 750 -5.33 -16.54 -10.36
C GLY A 750 -4.58 -17.62 -9.59
N THR A 751 -5.23 -18.30 -8.66
CA THR A 751 -4.65 -19.29 -7.76
C THR A 751 -5.46 -20.58 -7.76
N ASP A 752 -4.89 -21.70 -7.30
CA ASP A 752 -5.60 -22.97 -7.13
C ASP A 752 -6.50 -22.98 -5.86
N ARG A 753 -6.84 -21.82 -5.30
CA ARG A 753 -7.57 -21.67 -4.04
C ARG A 753 -8.93 -21.00 -4.26
N PRO A 754 -10.04 -21.77 -4.32
CA PRO A 754 -11.36 -21.18 -4.47
C PRO A 754 -11.75 -20.40 -3.20
N ILE A 755 -12.26 -19.19 -3.40
CA ILE A 755 -12.80 -18.31 -2.36
C ILE A 755 -13.88 -17.40 -2.96
N ASP A 756 -14.92 -17.11 -2.17
CA ASP A 756 -15.96 -16.15 -2.51
C ASP A 756 -15.86 -14.87 -1.64
N ALA A 757 -16.72 -13.89 -1.89
CA ALA A 757 -16.73 -12.64 -1.15
C ALA A 757 -16.92 -12.85 0.37
N ALA A 758 -17.80 -13.78 0.75
CA ALA A 758 -18.08 -14.09 2.15
C ALA A 758 -16.86 -14.69 2.86
N GLY A 759 -16.17 -15.63 2.23
CA GLY A 759 -14.92 -16.21 2.73
C GLY A 759 -13.82 -15.16 2.88
N LEU A 760 -13.71 -14.22 1.93
CA LEU A 760 -12.72 -13.13 2.00
C LEU A 760 -13.05 -12.14 3.13
N LEU A 761 -14.32 -11.80 3.32
CA LEU A 761 -14.78 -10.96 4.44
C LEU A 761 -14.60 -11.66 5.79
N ALA A 762 -14.74 -12.99 5.88
CA ALA A 762 -14.45 -13.74 7.10
C ALA A 762 -12.94 -13.75 7.44
N GLU A 763 -12.07 -13.73 6.44
CA GLU A 763 -10.62 -13.50 6.65
C GLU A 763 -10.34 -12.07 7.13
N ALA A 764 -11.02 -11.07 6.56
CA ALA A 764 -10.94 -9.70 7.04
C ALA A 764 -11.41 -9.57 8.50
N GLU A 765 -12.49 -10.26 8.89
CA GLU A 765 -12.93 -10.31 10.28
C GLU A 765 -11.87 -10.92 11.20
N ARG A 766 -11.22 -12.02 10.78
CA ARG A 766 -10.09 -12.63 11.52
C ARG A 766 -8.94 -11.64 11.77
N VAL A 767 -8.62 -10.79 10.80
CA VAL A 767 -7.58 -9.75 10.95
C VAL A 767 -7.90 -8.84 12.13
N HIS A 768 -9.12 -8.31 12.19
CA HIS A 768 -9.57 -7.44 13.29
C HIS A 768 -9.60 -8.16 14.64
N GLN A 769 -9.95 -9.46 14.65
CA GLN A 769 -9.86 -10.27 15.86
C GLN A 769 -8.42 -10.45 16.35
N LEU A 770 -7.46 -10.68 15.44
CA LEU A 770 -6.04 -10.81 15.80
C LEU A 770 -5.46 -9.50 16.32
N GLU A 771 -5.80 -8.37 15.69
CA GLU A 771 -5.39 -7.03 16.15
C GLU A 771 -5.93 -6.74 17.55
N ARG A 772 -7.23 -6.99 17.77
CA ARG A 772 -7.83 -6.81 19.10
C ARG A 772 -7.25 -7.76 20.13
N ALA A 773 -7.08 -9.04 19.78
CA ALA A 773 -6.50 -10.02 20.68
C ALA A 773 -5.06 -9.68 21.07
N PHE A 774 -4.23 -9.22 20.12
CA PHE A 774 -2.87 -8.75 20.41
C PHE A 774 -2.90 -7.58 21.38
N ASN A 775 -3.72 -6.56 21.11
CA ASN A 775 -3.82 -5.38 21.97
C ASN A 775 -4.35 -5.73 23.37
N THR A 776 -5.37 -6.58 23.46
CA THR A 776 -5.90 -7.08 24.73
C THR A 776 -4.82 -7.84 25.51
N ARG A 777 -4.04 -8.69 24.83
CA ARG A 777 -2.87 -9.37 25.41
C ARG A 777 -1.86 -8.37 25.98
N GLU A 778 -1.65 -7.23 25.34
CA GLU A 778 -0.80 -6.13 25.84
C GLU A 778 -1.49 -5.23 26.90
N GLY A 779 -2.79 -5.40 27.15
CA GLY A 779 -3.52 -4.75 28.25
C GLY A 779 -4.58 -3.73 27.83
N LEU A 780 -4.87 -3.61 26.54
CA LEU A 780 -5.93 -2.74 26.03
C LEU A 780 -7.31 -3.26 26.44
N THR A 781 -8.18 -2.37 26.92
CA THR A 781 -9.59 -2.64 27.23
C THR A 781 -10.50 -1.53 26.72
N ARG A 782 -11.82 -1.67 26.93
CA ARG A 782 -12.84 -0.65 26.61
C ARG A 782 -12.50 0.76 27.09
N ARG A 783 -11.74 0.90 28.19
CA ARG A 783 -11.36 2.22 28.74
C ARG A 783 -10.42 3.01 27.83
N ASP A 784 -9.66 2.29 27.00
CA ASP A 784 -8.68 2.86 26.09
C ASP A 784 -9.33 3.26 24.75
N ASP A 785 -10.52 2.74 24.45
CA ASP A 785 -11.37 3.13 23.32
C ASP A 785 -12.13 4.41 23.67
N THR A 786 -11.40 5.52 23.65
CA THR A 786 -11.89 6.87 23.94
C THR A 786 -11.39 7.87 22.89
N LEU A 787 -11.81 9.12 23.02
CA LEU A 787 -11.47 10.21 22.10
C LEU A 787 -10.91 11.43 22.82
N PRO A 788 -10.11 12.26 22.14
CA PRO A 788 -9.73 13.58 22.64
C PRO A 788 -10.95 14.43 22.98
N GLY A 789 -10.79 15.32 23.96
CA GLY A 789 -11.88 16.20 24.45
C GLY A 789 -12.58 17.01 23.36
N ILE A 790 -11.86 17.37 22.29
CA ILE A 790 -12.38 18.15 21.17
C ILE A 790 -13.56 17.45 20.44
N PHE A 791 -13.57 16.10 20.41
CA PHE A 791 -14.67 15.30 19.86
C PHE A 791 -15.87 15.23 20.81
N LEU A 792 -15.64 15.47 22.10
CA LEU A 792 -16.61 15.30 23.20
C LEU A 792 -17.09 16.66 23.78
N GLY A 793 -16.90 17.75 23.04
CA GLY A 793 -17.37 19.08 23.42
C GLY A 793 -16.47 19.90 24.35
N LYS A 794 -15.27 19.39 24.71
CA LYS A 794 -14.27 20.10 25.52
C LYS A 794 -13.22 20.75 24.61
N GLY A 795 -13.12 22.08 24.64
CA GLY A 795 -12.17 22.81 23.77
C GLY A 795 -12.46 22.70 22.26
N GLY A 796 -13.68 22.28 21.89
CA GLY A 796 -14.13 22.11 20.51
C GLY A 796 -14.88 23.33 19.94
N PRO A 797 -15.37 23.21 18.69
CA PRO A 797 -16.09 24.27 18.00
C PRO A 797 -17.23 24.87 18.84
N ARG A 798 -17.43 26.19 18.74
CA ARG A 798 -18.53 26.92 19.39
C ARG A 798 -19.77 26.97 18.47
N GLY A 799 -20.90 27.46 18.98
CA GLY A 799 -22.09 27.71 18.16
C GLY A 799 -22.81 26.44 17.68
N LYS A 800 -23.33 26.45 16.44
CA LYS A 800 -24.11 25.34 15.86
C LYS A 800 -23.28 24.06 15.73
N ALA A 801 -22.00 24.17 15.39
CA ALA A 801 -21.05 23.06 15.32
C ALA A 801 -20.92 22.28 16.64
N ARG A 802 -21.05 22.96 17.79
CA ARG A 802 -21.01 22.32 19.11
C ARG A 802 -22.11 21.26 19.27
N LYS A 803 -23.29 21.48 18.67
CA LYS A 803 -24.43 20.55 18.76
C LYS A 803 -24.21 19.27 17.93
N ALA A 804 -23.28 19.31 16.98
CA ALA A 804 -22.91 18.16 16.16
C ALA A 804 -21.76 17.34 16.76
N LEU A 805 -21.20 17.73 17.91
CA LEU A 805 -20.17 16.95 18.60
C LEU A 805 -20.76 15.73 19.32
N LEU A 806 -19.96 14.71 19.58
CA LEU A 806 -20.41 13.54 20.32
C LEU A 806 -20.58 13.88 21.80
N THR A 807 -21.64 13.36 22.41
CA THR A 807 -21.69 13.17 23.86
C THR A 807 -20.92 11.91 24.24
N LYS A 808 -20.54 11.80 25.51
CA LYS A 808 -19.88 10.58 26.02
C LYS A 808 -20.84 9.39 25.92
N GLU A 809 -22.12 9.62 26.19
CA GLU A 809 -23.19 8.64 26.13
C GLU A 809 -23.39 8.11 24.71
N GLU A 810 -23.43 8.99 23.69
CA GLU A 810 -23.50 8.56 22.29
C GLU A 810 -22.28 7.73 21.88
N LEU A 811 -21.06 8.13 22.30
CA LEU A 811 -19.86 7.35 22.00
C LEU A 811 -19.94 5.95 22.62
N GLU A 812 -20.38 5.81 23.87
CA GLU A 812 -20.52 4.52 24.52
C GLU A 812 -21.61 3.65 23.85
N GLN A 813 -22.72 4.24 23.39
CA GLN A 813 -23.75 3.53 22.61
C GLN A 813 -23.21 3.03 21.26
N MET A 814 -22.46 3.86 20.54
CA MET A 814 -21.82 3.48 19.27
C MET A 814 -20.79 2.36 19.50
N LYS A 815 -20.04 2.40 20.61
CA LYS A 815 -19.11 1.33 21.01
C LYS A 815 -19.84 0.02 21.31
N ASP A 816 -20.96 0.06 22.03
CA ASP A 816 -21.75 -1.13 22.33
C ASP A 816 -22.26 -1.81 21.06
N GLU A 817 -22.82 -1.03 20.13
CA GLU A 817 -23.26 -1.57 18.85
C GLU A 817 -22.09 -2.16 18.05
N TYR A 818 -20.95 -1.46 18.02
CA TYR A 818 -19.75 -1.94 17.33
C TYR A 818 -19.19 -3.23 17.97
N TYR A 819 -19.12 -3.32 19.29
CA TYR A 819 -18.64 -4.52 20.00
C TYR A 819 -19.59 -5.71 19.79
N ALA A 820 -20.90 -5.46 19.80
CA ALA A 820 -21.88 -6.49 19.47
C ALA A 820 -21.64 -7.05 18.06
N ARG A 821 -21.44 -6.18 17.07
CA ARG A 821 -21.13 -6.57 15.68
C ARG A 821 -19.82 -7.33 15.54
N ARG A 822 -18.79 -6.94 16.31
CA ARG A 822 -17.48 -7.63 16.35
C ARG A 822 -17.49 -8.93 17.16
N GLY A 823 -18.60 -9.24 17.84
CA GLY A 823 -18.66 -10.42 18.70
C GLY A 823 -17.76 -10.30 19.94
N TRP A 824 -17.59 -9.09 20.47
CA TRP A 824 -16.80 -8.78 21.66
C TRP A 824 -17.67 -8.61 22.91
N ASP A 825 -17.09 -8.85 24.08
CA ASP A 825 -17.69 -8.58 25.37
C ASP A 825 -17.99 -7.07 25.50
N LEU A 826 -19.23 -6.71 25.83
CA LEU A 826 -19.65 -5.30 25.83
C LEU A 826 -18.98 -4.50 26.95
N GLU A 827 -18.75 -5.10 28.11
CA GLU A 827 -18.16 -4.40 29.26
C GLU A 827 -16.65 -4.24 29.09
N ALA A 828 -15.97 -5.33 28.72
CA ALA A 828 -14.52 -5.33 28.59
C ALA A 828 -14.03 -4.84 27.23
N GLY A 829 -14.86 -4.92 26.19
CA GLY A 829 -14.51 -4.61 24.81
C GLY A 829 -13.53 -5.62 24.20
N ILE A 830 -13.57 -6.89 24.59
CA ILE A 830 -12.55 -7.89 24.17
C ILE A 830 -13.19 -9.11 23.51
N PRO A 831 -12.46 -9.84 22.63
CA PRO A 831 -13.02 -10.97 21.91
C PRO A 831 -13.57 -12.07 22.83
N THR A 832 -14.68 -12.68 22.43
CA THR A 832 -15.24 -13.86 23.10
C THR A 832 -14.70 -15.17 22.49
N ARG A 833 -14.72 -16.27 23.27
CA ARG A 833 -14.34 -17.60 22.78
C ARG A 833 -15.16 -18.03 21.57
N ALA A 834 -16.47 -17.81 21.61
CA ALA A 834 -17.38 -18.19 20.52
C ALA A 834 -16.99 -17.53 19.18
N THR A 835 -16.67 -16.23 19.21
CA THR A 835 -16.25 -15.49 18.01
C THR A 835 -14.90 -15.98 17.49
N LEU A 836 -13.92 -16.16 18.37
CA LEU A 836 -12.59 -16.64 17.98
C LEU A 836 -12.64 -18.05 17.40
N GLU A 837 -13.39 -18.97 18.01
CA GLU A 837 -13.52 -20.34 17.51
C GLU A 837 -14.31 -20.42 16.20
N ARG A 838 -15.38 -19.62 16.04
CA ARG A 838 -16.12 -19.50 14.76
C ARG A 838 -15.18 -19.13 13.60
N LEU A 839 -14.20 -18.29 13.89
CA LEU A 839 -13.22 -17.78 12.94
C LEU A 839 -11.93 -18.62 12.91
N GLY A 840 -11.88 -19.81 13.51
CA GLY A 840 -10.71 -20.69 13.44
C GLY A 840 -9.49 -20.19 14.22
N LEU A 841 -9.68 -19.31 15.20
CA LEU A 841 -8.64 -18.73 16.07
C LEU A 841 -8.64 -19.37 17.47
N ARG A 842 -8.80 -20.69 17.55
CA ARG A 842 -8.85 -21.41 18.83
C ARG A 842 -7.59 -21.20 19.66
N GLU A 843 -6.42 -21.20 19.02
CA GLU A 843 -5.16 -20.97 19.74
C GLU A 843 -5.09 -19.59 20.42
N VAL A 844 -5.73 -18.58 19.83
CA VAL A 844 -5.81 -17.23 20.38
C VAL A 844 -6.80 -17.20 21.54
N ALA A 845 -7.92 -17.91 21.44
CA ALA A 845 -8.90 -18.03 22.52
C ALA A 845 -8.28 -18.69 23.75
N ASP A 846 -7.54 -19.78 23.56
CA ASP A 846 -6.86 -20.50 24.64
C ASP A 846 -5.76 -19.66 25.30
N ASP A 847 -4.97 -18.90 24.53
CA ASP A 847 -3.97 -17.97 25.10
C ASP A 847 -4.62 -16.86 25.92
N LEU A 848 -5.67 -16.22 25.41
CA LEU A 848 -6.38 -15.16 26.13
C LEU A 848 -7.07 -15.68 27.40
N GLU A 849 -7.65 -16.88 27.37
CA GLU A 849 -8.28 -17.50 28.53
C GLU A 849 -7.26 -17.80 29.63
N GLN A 850 -6.11 -18.38 29.28
CA GLN A 850 -5.02 -18.64 30.24
C GLN A 850 -4.52 -17.37 30.92
N ARG A 851 -4.65 -16.21 30.25
CA ARG A 851 -4.26 -14.90 30.77
C ARG A 851 -5.38 -14.18 31.53
N GLY A 852 -6.58 -14.74 31.60
CA GLY A 852 -7.77 -14.08 32.17
C GLY A 852 -8.22 -12.86 31.37
N LYS A 853 -7.99 -12.87 30.04
CA LYS A 853 -8.26 -11.77 29.12
C LYS A 853 -9.19 -12.17 27.97
N LEU A 854 -10.07 -13.13 28.22
CA LEU A 854 -11.08 -13.60 27.29
C LEU A 854 -12.45 -13.03 27.71
N GLY A 855 -13.24 -12.56 26.74
CA GLY A 855 -14.60 -12.06 26.99
C GLY A 855 -15.52 -13.17 27.48
N THR A 856 -16.40 -12.85 28.44
CA THR A 856 -17.23 -13.84 29.15
C THR A 856 -18.73 -13.67 28.90
N ALA A 857 -19.17 -12.50 28.42
CA ALA A 857 -20.58 -12.21 28.18
C ALA A 857 -21.13 -12.92 26.94
N ARG A 858 -22.34 -13.48 27.07
CA ARG A 858 -23.15 -13.95 25.93
C ARG A 858 -23.75 -12.74 25.23
N ILE A 859 -23.42 -12.56 23.96
CA ILE A 859 -24.04 -11.53 23.12
C ILE A 859 -25.43 -12.06 22.70
N SER A 860 -26.49 -11.29 22.96
CA SER A 860 -27.80 -11.52 22.37
C SER A 860 -27.73 -11.08 20.90
N ILE A 861 -27.34 -11.99 20.01
CA ILE A 861 -27.17 -11.74 18.57
C ILE A 861 -28.53 -11.59 17.84
N GLU A 862 -29.65 -11.94 18.47
CA GLU A 862 -30.97 -12.11 17.80
C GLU A 862 -31.60 -10.83 17.22
N SER A 863 -31.02 -9.64 17.41
CA SER A 863 -31.62 -8.36 16.98
C SER A 863 -30.80 -7.51 16.01
N LEU A 864 -29.60 -7.93 15.61
CA LEU A 864 -28.79 -7.16 14.66
C LEU A 864 -28.82 -7.83 13.28
N PRO A 865 -29.16 -7.11 12.19
CA PRO A 865 -29.00 -7.62 10.83
C PRO A 865 -27.50 -7.73 10.55
N ILE A 866 -26.94 -8.87 10.93
CA ILE A 866 -25.71 -9.40 10.35
C ILE A 866 -26.18 -10.19 9.11
N ASP A 867 -25.42 -10.16 8.03
CA ASP A 867 -25.65 -10.98 6.81
C ASP A 867 -26.46 -10.37 5.67
N LYS A 868 -26.12 -9.15 5.22
CA LYS A 868 -26.23 -8.84 3.78
C LYS A 868 -24.93 -8.21 3.29
N VAL A 869 -24.24 -8.93 2.40
CA VAL A 869 -23.25 -8.32 1.49
C VAL A 869 -24.10 -7.63 0.42
N PRO A 870 -24.18 -6.30 0.36
CA PRO A 870 -24.91 -5.65 -0.72
C PRO A 870 -24.13 -5.87 -2.03
N GLU A 871 -24.85 -6.19 -3.10
CA GLU A 871 -24.29 -6.04 -4.44
C GLU A 871 -23.99 -4.55 -4.67
N PRO A 872 -22.85 -4.19 -5.29
CA PRO A 872 -22.60 -2.80 -5.67
C PRO A 872 -23.76 -2.31 -6.55
N PRO A 873 -24.18 -1.04 -6.44
CA PRO A 873 -25.15 -0.50 -7.39
C PRO A 873 -24.61 -0.71 -8.81
N PRO A 874 -25.47 -1.11 -9.77
CA PRO A 874 -25.03 -1.30 -11.15
C PRO A 874 -24.43 0.01 -11.67
N PRO A 875 -23.35 -0.05 -12.49
CA PRO A 875 -22.76 1.15 -13.04
C PRO A 875 -23.83 1.93 -13.81
N THR A 876 -24.12 3.15 -13.36
CA THR A 876 -25.00 4.06 -14.09
C THR A 876 -24.35 4.33 -15.45
N PRO A 877 -24.99 4.01 -16.58
CA PRO A 877 -24.42 4.31 -17.89
C PRO A 877 -24.36 5.83 -18.05
N LEU A 878 -23.16 6.40 -17.91
CA LEU A 878 -22.91 7.77 -18.35
C LEU A 878 -23.00 7.79 -19.86
N ARG A 879 -23.88 8.65 -20.39
CA ARG A 879 -24.02 8.88 -21.82
C ARG A 879 -22.64 9.15 -22.42
N SER A 880 -22.29 8.43 -23.47
CA SER A 880 -21.14 8.74 -24.31
C SER A 880 -21.19 10.22 -24.67
N GLY A 881 -20.12 10.95 -24.37
CA GLY A 881 -19.93 12.36 -24.72
C GLY A 881 -19.77 12.58 -26.23
N GLU A 882 -20.76 12.15 -27.01
CA GLU A 882 -21.00 12.55 -28.39
C GLU A 882 -22.29 13.38 -28.41
N GLU A 883 -22.32 14.50 -27.70
CA GLU A 883 -23.20 15.66 -27.97
C GLU A 883 -22.85 16.78 -26.97
N LYS A 884 -21.76 17.50 -27.25
CA LYS A 884 -21.60 18.95 -27.04
C LYS A 884 -20.34 19.47 -27.69
#